data_AF-A0A523NK82-F1
#
_entry.id   AF-A0A523NK82-F1
#
_cell.length_a   1.000
_cell.length_b   1.000
_cell.length_c   1.000
_cell.angle_alpha   90.00
_cell.angle_beta   90.00
_cell.angle_gamma   90.00
#
_symmetry.space_group_name_H-M   'P 1'
#
loop_
_entity.id
_entity.type
_entity.pdbx_description
1 polymer ?
#
loop_
_entity_poly.entity_id
_entity_poly.type
_entity_poly.pdbx_seq_one_letter_code
_entity_poly.pdbx_strand_id
1 'polypeptide(L)'
;MLGAEELRNPSSRMKRDPVATTKGALALGVSYLFFVCCILPSLSWAVDPEALIRDGLMKKARQTGWQGKHEEAAAIYRQLIQNNPKDVEALSGLAGVLSWQKKYQESSALYQQVRDMRPDLPDGEIGLLRLQAWQGEPAAAEEGLKALLAKYPKRFDLLFLLGQVTAWQRKFDVSVDYFKKLLELYPDNLEALQGLARTYKQLIKENPELNPDKLKAMQGLARTYKQLIKEYPGDIEVLLGLAQVLSWQKKYQESAAIYQQVRDMRPDLPDGEIGLLRLQAWQGEPAAAEEELKALLAKYPKRFDLLLLLGQVTAWQRKFDVSIGYFKLLLELYPDNLEGMQGLARTYKWMRNSKEGIPLYLKILERKPDYLEALLGIGDLYSQEGKYKKAITYLEKARDRAPDRQDIRAMLGTLYSWTARLDDSVTELQKSIALMRGDISGYISLGRVYSWQKKTEESIKLYKQALEINPENTEALVGLGRTHFYNDQWDLAEKHYRKALKIQPNDVEALQAQERLERFQAPTLITRFEFFEFQDRPDPTENFRDIVFRDFRETADYFYKLSAKSRLQLRYQRSDQKQVDKANNLTDFNIGANIGSIGLAQKLPQNIGLRFRFDFNRFENKGNNVFNLSSSETDYAGFFLLTKRLGKHYFTTSFARELFIDTETGNLTVESINTYSASYDVNITEHLSLLLNPSWDDYSNLTGTRDDHVIRARYLLPFYKKIQLEYQLRYLSNPDQSLNSFFINFQHKIKEKFSLEADYVITYNSLDESLEHLTTLFFSWRIAEWISWTVDARYAKETLKDKDITQVYQTYFTLRL
;
A
#
# COMPACT_ATOMS: atom_id res chain seq x y z
N MET A 1 -59.74 -23.57 -7.62
CA MET A 1 -60.92 -23.82 -6.77
C MET A 1 -60.76 -22.89 -5.57
N LEU A 2 -61.25 -21.64 -5.61
CA LEU A 2 -62.66 -21.22 -5.39
C LEU A 2 -63.21 -21.87 -4.11
N GLY A 3 -63.67 -21.18 -3.07
CA GLY A 3 -63.91 -19.76 -2.74
C GLY A 3 -64.26 -19.72 -1.23
N ALA A 4 -63.92 -18.66 -0.48
CA ALA A 4 -64.83 -17.54 -0.10
C ALA A 4 -65.81 -17.98 1.01
N GLU A 5 -65.98 -17.32 2.17
CA GLU A 5 -66.33 -15.91 2.48
C GLU A 5 -66.61 -15.88 4.01
N GLU A 6 -66.61 -14.82 4.82
CA GLU A 6 -66.34 -13.39 4.68
C GLU A 6 -66.22 -12.76 6.08
N LEU A 7 -65.63 -11.57 6.10
CA LEU A 7 -65.35 -10.64 7.18
C LEU A 7 -66.57 -10.20 8.03
N ARG A 8 -66.31 -9.77 9.28
CA ARG A 8 -66.54 -8.37 9.72
C ARG A 8 -66.13 -8.13 11.19
N ASN A 9 -65.30 -7.11 11.36
CA ASN A 9 -65.17 -6.30 12.57
C ASN A 9 -65.57 -4.87 12.14
N PRO A 10 -66.13 -4.01 13.01
CA PRO A 10 -65.28 -2.95 13.54
C PRO A 10 -65.62 -2.43 14.96
N SER A 11 -64.55 -2.16 15.71
CA SER A 11 -64.28 -1.05 16.66
C SER A 11 -65.42 -0.15 17.18
N SER A 12 -65.41 0.14 18.50
CA SER A 12 -65.05 1.49 19.04
C SER A 12 -65.07 1.60 20.58
N ARG A 13 -63.89 1.94 21.14
CA ARG A 13 -63.54 3.03 22.08
C ARG A 13 -64.15 3.21 23.49
N MET A 14 -63.22 3.68 24.36
CA MET A 14 -63.31 4.49 25.60
C MET A 14 -63.62 3.77 26.92
N LYS A 15 -63.17 4.24 28.10
CA LYS A 15 -61.93 4.86 28.63
C LYS A 15 -62.14 4.85 30.17
N ARG A 16 -61.03 4.83 30.92
CA ARG A 16 -60.85 4.84 32.41
C ARG A 16 -61.76 5.75 33.26
N ASP A 17 -62.05 5.24 34.50
CA ASP A 17 -62.09 5.84 35.87
C ASP A 17 -62.91 7.14 36.12
N PRO A 18 -63.38 7.52 37.34
CA PRO A 18 -62.68 7.40 38.64
C PRO A 18 -63.49 7.39 40.00
N VAL A 19 -62.77 7.06 41.09
CA VAL A 19 -62.67 7.70 42.45
C VAL A 19 -63.92 8.12 43.29
N ALA A 20 -63.86 7.70 44.58
CA ALA A 20 -64.18 8.39 45.86
C ALA A 20 -65.48 8.14 46.67
N THR A 21 -65.22 7.83 47.96
CA THR A 21 -65.80 8.34 49.23
C THR A 21 -67.04 7.73 49.92
N THR A 22 -66.77 7.25 51.15
CA THR A 22 -67.45 7.43 52.45
C THR A 22 -68.71 6.63 52.90
N LYS A 23 -68.54 6.03 54.11
CA LYS A 23 -69.45 5.93 55.29
C LYS A 23 -70.62 4.92 55.34
N GLY A 24 -70.71 4.24 56.50
CA GLY A 24 -71.90 3.60 57.08
C GLY A 24 -71.89 2.07 56.98
N ALA A 25 -71.40 1.27 57.94
CA ALA A 25 -71.83 1.03 59.33
C ALA A 25 -73.03 0.06 59.48
N LEU A 26 -72.75 -1.01 60.27
CA LEU A 26 -73.60 -1.72 61.25
C LEU A 26 -74.36 -3.02 60.90
N ALA A 27 -74.30 -3.92 61.90
CA ALA A 27 -75.05 -5.15 62.20
C ALA A 27 -74.58 -6.42 61.44
N LEU A 28 -74.18 -7.55 62.04
CA LEU A 28 -74.28 -8.20 63.36
C LEU A 28 -73.03 -9.12 63.49
N GLY A 29 -72.55 -9.60 64.64
CA GLY A 29 -73.08 -9.66 65.98
C GLY A 29 -72.00 -10.22 66.92
N VAL A 30 -72.09 -9.78 68.16
CA VAL A 30 -71.24 -10.11 69.29
C VAL A 30 -71.55 -11.53 69.75
N SER A 31 -70.59 -12.45 69.65
CA SER A 31 -70.51 -13.66 70.50
C SER A 31 -69.32 -14.53 70.10
N TYR A 32 -68.10 -14.22 70.55
CA TYR A 32 -67.02 -15.21 70.72
C TYR A 32 -65.94 -14.68 71.70
N LEU A 33 -66.38 -14.02 72.77
CA LEU A 33 -65.52 -13.56 73.88
C LEU A 33 -65.64 -14.44 75.13
N PHE A 34 -66.18 -15.66 74.97
CA PHE A 34 -66.37 -16.65 76.03
C PHE A 34 -66.07 -18.06 75.50
N PHE A 35 -64.87 -18.28 74.99
CA PHE A 35 -64.29 -19.62 74.81
C PHE A 35 -62.76 -19.53 74.88
N VAL A 36 -62.29 -18.80 75.89
CA VAL A 36 -60.90 -18.81 76.35
C VAL A 36 -60.93 -19.44 77.73
N CYS A 37 -60.01 -20.38 77.95
CA CYS A 37 -59.83 -21.21 79.14
C CYS A 37 -60.61 -22.52 79.17
N CYS A 38 -59.83 -23.59 79.07
CA CYS A 38 -60.05 -24.97 79.48
C CYS A 38 -60.36 -25.98 78.36
N ILE A 39 -59.52 -27.03 78.32
CA ILE A 39 -59.47 -28.19 77.43
C ILE A 39 -58.72 -27.91 76.11
N LEU A 40 -57.56 -28.46 75.76
CA LEU A 40 -56.57 -29.35 76.37
C LEU A 40 -55.24 -29.02 75.62
N PRO A 41 -54.10 -29.06 76.31
CA PRO A 41 -52.78 -28.75 75.78
C PRO A 41 -52.21 -29.96 75.03
N SER A 42 -52.14 -29.86 73.70
CA SER A 42 -51.34 -30.77 72.88
C SER A 42 -51.01 -30.13 71.53
N LEU A 43 -50.21 -29.06 71.54
CA LEU A 43 -49.43 -28.55 70.41
C LEU A 43 -48.42 -27.52 70.95
N SER A 44 -47.36 -28.03 71.56
CA SER A 44 -46.18 -27.24 71.93
C SER A 44 -45.31 -27.03 70.69
N TRP A 45 -45.42 -25.89 70.03
CA TRP A 45 -44.34 -25.34 69.21
C TRP A 45 -43.92 -24.03 69.89
N ALA A 46 -42.94 -24.16 70.79
CA ALA A 46 -42.28 -23.04 71.44
C ALA A 46 -41.47 -22.28 70.38
N VAL A 47 -41.84 -21.02 70.10
CA VAL A 47 -40.91 -20.06 69.51
C VAL A 47 -40.03 -19.59 70.67
N ASP A 48 -38.75 -19.93 70.63
CA ASP A 48 -37.77 -19.49 71.63
C ASP A 48 -37.61 -17.95 71.54
N PRO A 49 -37.98 -17.18 72.60
CA PRO A 49 -37.88 -15.72 72.58
C PRO A 49 -36.45 -15.22 72.35
N GLU A 50 -35.44 -15.97 72.81
CA GLU A 50 -34.02 -15.60 72.62
C GLU A 50 -33.58 -15.77 71.17
N ALA A 51 -34.07 -16.80 70.48
CA ALA A 51 -33.81 -17.01 69.05
C ALA A 51 -34.44 -15.89 68.19
N LEU A 52 -35.64 -15.43 68.52
CA LEU A 52 -36.31 -14.34 67.80
C LEU A 52 -35.57 -13.01 67.96
N ILE A 53 -35.03 -12.73 69.16
CA ILE A 53 -34.22 -11.54 69.45
C ILE A 53 -32.87 -11.62 68.72
N ARG A 54 -32.21 -12.79 68.74
CA ARG A 54 -30.97 -13.05 67.98
C ARG A 54 -31.18 -12.76 66.49
N ASP A 55 -32.22 -13.33 65.89
CA ASP A 55 -32.50 -13.16 64.46
C ASP A 55 -32.84 -11.71 64.10
N GLY A 56 -33.57 -11.01 64.97
CA GLY A 56 -33.84 -9.58 64.84
C GLY A 56 -32.57 -8.72 64.87
N LEU A 57 -31.67 -9.00 65.81
CA LEU A 57 -30.37 -8.34 65.94
C LEU A 57 -29.44 -8.69 64.77
N MET A 58 -29.40 -9.94 64.33
CA MET A 58 -28.63 -10.38 63.16
C MET A 58 -29.09 -9.66 61.89
N LYS A 59 -30.40 -9.57 61.67
CA LYS A 59 -30.98 -8.85 60.52
C LYS A 59 -30.62 -7.36 60.58
N LYS A 60 -30.72 -6.75 61.78
CA LYS A 60 -30.31 -5.36 62.00
C LYS A 60 -28.82 -5.16 61.73
N ALA A 61 -27.95 -6.01 62.26
CA ALA A 61 -26.50 -5.94 62.06
C ALA A 61 -26.11 -6.04 60.58
N ARG A 62 -26.73 -6.96 59.83
CA ARG A 62 -26.57 -7.06 58.38
C ARG A 62 -27.00 -5.78 57.68
N GLN A 63 -28.21 -5.31 57.95
CA GLN A 63 -28.75 -4.10 57.31
C GLN A 63 -27.89 -2.86 57.60
N THR A 64 -27.47 -2.67 58.85
CA THR A 64 -26.60 -1.56 59.27
C THR A 64 -25.22 -1.66 58.62
N GLY A 65 -24.67 -2.87 58.50
CA GLY A 65 -23.42 -3.12 57.79
C GLY A 65 -23.51 -2.79 56.30
N TRP A 66 -24.61 -3.16 55.64
CA TRP A 66 -24.91 -2.83 54.25
C TRP A 66 -25.08 -1.33 54.00
N GLN A 67 -25.52 -0.57 55.02
CA GLN A 67 -25.61 0.89 54.98
C GLN A 67 -24.25 1.60 55.17
N GLY A 68 -23.14 0.85 55.26
CA GLY A 68 -21.81 1.41 55.48
C GLY A 68 -21.51 1.83 56.91
N LYS A 69 -22.45 1.61 57.84
CA LYS A 69 -22.30 1.92 59.27
C LYS A 69 -21.59 0.79 60.00
N HIS A 70 -20.35 0.54 59.59
CA HIS A 70 -19.58 -0.63 59.99
C HIS A 70 -19.32 -0.70 61.51
N GLU A 71 -19.13 0.42 62.21
CA GLU A 71 -18.92 0.38 63.66
C GLU A 71 -20.19 0.00 64.43
N GLU A 72 -21.35 0.53 64.02
CA GLU A 72 -22.64 0.17 64.62
C GLU A 72 -22.97 -1.31 64.38
N ALA A 73 -22.71 -1.81 63.16
CA ALA A 73 -22.89 -3.22 62.84
C ALA A 73 -21.94 -4.13 63.64
N ALA A 74 -20.66 -3.74 63.77
CA ALA A 74 -19.68 -4.46 64.58
C ALA A 74 -20.06 -4.49 66.06
N ALA A 75 -20.63 -3.41 66.61
CA ALA A 75 -21.12 -3.37 67.99
C ALA A 75 -22.29 -4.36 68.21
N ILE A 76 -23.24 -4.45 67.26
CA ILE A 76 -24.34 -5.41 67.34
C ILE A 76 -23.81 -6.85 67.25
N TYR A 77 -22.86 -7.14 66.35
CA TYR A 77 -22.26 -8.48 66.28
C TYR A 77 -21.48 -8.83 67.55
N ARG A 78 -20.73 -7.88 68.15
CA ARG A 78 -20.03 -8.11 69.43
C ARG A 78 -21.01 -8.41 70.57
N GLN A 79 -22.17 -7.73 70.60
CA GLN A 79 -23.23 -8.02 71.56
C GLN A 79 -23.79 -9.44 71.39
N LEU A 80 -24.01 -9.87 70.14
CA LEU A 80 -24.45 -11.24 69.84
C LEU A 80 -23.42 -12.29 70.26
N ILE A 81 -22.13 -12.01 70.02
CA ILE A 81 -21.02 -12.91 70.40
C ILE A 81 -20.81 -12.93 71.92
N GLN A 82 -21.04 -11.82 72.64
CA GLN A 82 -20.99 -11.81 74.11
C GLN A 82 -22.06 -12.72 74.72
N ASN A 83 -23.27 -12.71 74.15
CA ASN A 83 -24.38 -13.54 74.61
C ASN A 83 -24.22 -15.00 74.17
N ASN A 84 -23.60 -15.26 73.01
CA ASN A 84 -23.26 -16.60 72.54
C ASN A 84 -21.87 -16.62 71.86
N PRO A 85 -20.79 -16.94 72.60
CA PRO A 85 -19.42 -16.92 72.07
C PRO A 85 -19.13 -17.94 70.95
N LYS A 86 -20.03 -18.91 70.74
CA LYS A 86 -19.93 -19.94 69.69
C LYS A 86 -20.86 -19.67 68.51
N ASP A 87 -21.46 -18.49 68.42
CA ASP A 87 -22.29 -18.10 67.29
C ASP A 87 -21.44 -17.81 66.05
N VAL A 88 -21.24 -18.85 65.24
CA VAL A 88 -20.43 -18.81 64.01
C VAL A 88 -20.94 -17.77 63.01
N GLU A 89 -22.25 -17.56 62.94
CA GLU A 89 -22.86 -16.62 62.00
C GLU A 89 -22.59 -15.16 62.41
N ALA A 90 -22.66 -14.88 63.71
CA ALA A 90 -22.30 -13.58 64.27
C ALA A 90 -20.78 -13.31 64.19
N LEU A 91 -19.95 -14.35 64.40
CA LEU A 91 -18.48 -14.27 64.25
C LEU A 91 -18.09 -13.97 62.80
N SER A 92 -18.66 -14.69 61.82
CA SER A 92 -18.46 -14.40 60.39
C SER A 92 -18.97 -13.02 60.00
N GLY A 93 -20.11 -12.59 60.56
CA GLY A 93 -20.66 -11.25 60.37
C GLY A 93 -19.73 -10.15 60.88
N LEU A 94 -19.19 -10.31 62.09
CA LEU A 94 -18.20 -9.39 62.68
C LEU A 94 -16.92 -9.35 61.85
N ALA A 95 -16.40 -10.52 61.47
CA ALA A 95 -15.22 -10.64 60.62
C ALA A 95 -15.43 -9.91 59.28
N GLY A 96 -16.56 -10.12 58.62
CA GLY A 96 -16.91 -9.42 57.38
C GLY A 96 -16.92 -7.89 57.52
N VAL A 97 -17.51 -7.37 58.59
CA VAL A 97 -17.54 -5.92 58.85
C VAL A 97 -16.14 -5.36 59.18
N LEU A 98 -15.33 -6.09 59.94
CA LEU A 98 -13.94 -5.71 60.22
C LEU A 98 -13.07 -5.75 58.96
N SER A 99 -13.35 -6.68 58.03
CA SER A 99 -12.74 -6.71 56.71
C SER A 99 -12.98 -5.38 55.97
N TRP A 100 -14.23 -4.88 55.96
CA TRP A 100 -14.58 -3.60 55.32
C TRP A 100 -13.89 -2.39 55.99
N GLN A 101 -13.63 -2.48 57.30
CA GLN A 101 -12.87 -1.48 58.05
C GLN A 101 -11.34 -1.57 57.84
N LYS A 102 -10.86 -2.46 56.97
CA LYS A 102 -9.43 -2.77 56.75
C LYS A 102 -8.70 -3.30 58.00
N LYS A 103 -9.43 -3.77 59.01
CA LYS A 103 -8.88 -4.42 60.21
C LYS A 103 -8.62 -5.90 59.93
N TYR A 104 -7.77 -6.17 58.96
CA TYR A 104 -7.60 -7.51 58.39
C TYR A 104 -7.04 -8.54 59.38
N GLN A 105 -6.20 -8.12 60.33
CA GLN A 105 -5.65 -9.02 61.37
C GLN A 105 -6.75 -9.53 62.31
N GLU A 106 -7.56 -8.61 62.85
CA GLU A 106 -8.71 -8.96 63.70
C GLU A 106 -9.74 -9.80 62.93
N SER A 107 -10.01 -9.44 61.67
CA SER A 107 -10.92 -10.20 60.81
C SER A 107 -10.39 -11.61 60.49
N SER A 108 -9.09 -11.76 60.26
CA SER A 108 -8.46 -13.04 59.94
C SER A 108 -8.53 -13.98 61.14
N ALA A 109 -8.24 -13.47 62.35
CA ALA A 109 -8.35 -14.24 63.58
C ALA A 109 -9.77 -14.78 63.80
N LEU A 110 -10.80 -13.98 63.54
CA LEU A 110 -12.20 -14.42 63.65
C LEU A 110 -12.58 -15.45 62.58
N TYR A 111 -12.14 -15.30 61.33
CA TYR A 111 -12.41 -16.30 60.30
C TYR A 111 -11.65 -17.62 60.53
N GLN A 112 -10.43 -17.57 61.10
CA GLN A 112 -9.72 -18.77 61.57
C GLN A 112 -10.51 -19.45 62.69
N GLN A 113 -11.00 -18.68 63.67
CA GLN A 113 -11.83 -19.19 64.74
C GLN A 113 -13.12 -19.86 64.22
N VAL A 114 -13.77 -19.27 63.21
CA VAL A 114 -14.94 -19.86 62.53
C VAL A 114 -14.59 -21.17 61.84
N ARG A 115 -13.48 -21.21 61.09
CA ARG A 115 -13.00 -22.41 60.39
C ARG A 115 -12.69 -23.54 61.37
N ASP A 116 -12.06 -23.22 62.49
CA ASP A 116 -11.65 -24.22 63.50
C ASP A 116 -12.86 -24.75 64.28
N MET A 117 -13.90 -23.92 64.51
CA MET A 117 -15.17 -24.35 65.12
C MET A 117 -16.06 -25.18 64.19
N ARG A 118 -16.07 -24.85 62.88
CA ARG A 118 -16.91 -25.49 61.87
C ARG A 118 -16.09 -25.83 60.62
N PRO A 119 -15.20 -26.83 60.68
CA PRO A 119 -14.41 -27.25 59.52
C PRO A 119 -15.26 -27.91 58.42
N ASP A 120 -16.50 -28.29 58.74
CA ASP A 120 -17.50 -28.80 57.82
C ASP A 120 -18.11 -27.71 56.93
N LEU A 121 -17.99 -26.44 57.32
CA LEU A 121 -18.53 -25.30 56.59
C LEU A 121 -17.42 -24.48 55.90
N PRO A 122 -17.57 -24.13 54.61
CA PRO A 122 -16.60 -23.28 53.89
C PRO A 122 -16.46 -21.85 54.42
N ASP A 123 -17.39 -21.37 55.25
CA ASP A 123 -17.61 -19.95 55.56
C ASP A 123 -16.35 -19.25 56.10
N GLY A 124 -15.61 -19.92 56.99
CA GLY A 124 -14.34 -19.41 57.51
C GLY A 124 -13.25 -19.36 56.44
N GLU A 125 -13.14 -20.39 55.61
CA GLU A 125 -12.14 -20.48 54.54
C GLU A 125 -12.40 -19.47 53.41
N ILE A 126 -13.67 -19.27 53.03
CA ILE A 126 -14.09 -18.24 52.07
C ILE A 126 -13.73 -16.83 52.56
N GLY A 127 -13.96 -16.57 53.85
CA GLY A 127 -13.59 -15.29 54.49
C GLY A 127 -12.08 -15.04 54.44
N LEU A 128 -11.27 -16.06 54.73
CA LEU A 128 -9.81 -15.97 54.65
C LEU A 128 -9.31 -15.75 53.22
N LEU A 129 -9.83 -16.48 52.24
CA LEU A 129 -9.46 -16.30 50.83
C LEU A 129 -9.89 -14.92 50.30
N ARG A 130 -11.04 -14.40 50.75
CA ARG A 130 -11.46 -13.03 50.44
C ARG A 130 -10.47 -11.99 50.99
N LEU A 131 -10.04 -12.15 52.24
CA LEU A 131 -9.04 -11.29 52.86
C LEU A 131 -7.70 -11.36 52.10
N GLN A 132 -7.27 -12.57 51.75
CA GLN A 132 -6.06 -12.77 50.94
C GLN A 132 -6.13 -12.03 49.60
N ALA A 133 -7.28 -12.09 48.91
CA ALA A 133 -7.49 -11.32 47.69
C ALA A 133 -7.41 -9.80 47.93
N TRP A 134 -7.98 -9.29 49.03
CA TRP A 134 -7.94 -7.86 49.39
C TRP A 134 -6.56 -7.38 49.85
N GLN A 135 -5.71 -8.29 50.35
CA GLN A 135 -4.34 -8.01 50.79
C GLN A 135 -3.32 -8.01 49.65
N GLY A 136 -3.76 -8.19 48.40
CA GLY A 136 -2.90 -8.09 47.21
C GLY A 136 -2.49 -9.43 46.60
N GLU A 137 -3.09 -10.54 47.04
CA GLU A 137 -2.83 -11.88 46.50
C GLU A 137 -4.06 -12.51 45.79
N PRO A 138 -4.67 -11.83 44.80
CA PRO A 138 -5.91 -12.32 44.17
C PRO A 138 -5.71 -13.61 43.36
N ALA A 139 -4.50 -13.89 42.86
CA ALA A 139 -4.20 -15.12 42.11
C ALA A 139 -4.18 -16.36 43.03
N ALA A 140 -3.54 -16.27 44.19
CA ALA A 140 -3.53 -17.35 45.18
C ALA A 140 -4.94 -17.59 45.74
N ALA A 141 -5.69 -16.51 46.00
CA ALA A 141 -7.08 -16.60 46.40
C ALA A 141 -7.97 -17.28 45.33
N GLU A 142 -7.75 -17.01 44.03
CA GLU A 142 -8.47 -17.67 42.94
C GLU A 142 -8.29 -19.19 42.96
N GLU A 143 -7.08 -19.69 43.20
CA GLU A 143 -6.80 -21.13 43.27
C GLU A 143 -7.53 -21.79 44.45
N GLY A 144 -7.44 -21.20 45.64
CA GLY A 144 -8.15 -21.69 46.82
C GLY A 144 -9.67 -21.68 46.64
N LEU A 145 -10.21 -20.61 46.03
CA LEU A 145 -11.65 -20.50 45.75
C LEU A 145 -12.12 -21.52 44.70
N LYS A 146 -11.29 -21.85 43.69
CA LYS A 146 -11.61 -22.93 42.72
C LYS A 146 -11.63 -24.31 43.39
N ALA A 147 -10.69 -24.58 44.28
CA ALA A 147 -10.66 -25.83 45.03
C ALA A 147 -11.91 -26.00 45.92
N LEU A 148 -12.36 -24.91 46.55
CA LEU A 148 -13.62 -24.89 47.30
C LEU A 148 -14.84 -25.03 46.40
N LEU A 149 -14.88 -24.35 45.23
CA LEU A 149 -15.99 -24.46 44.29
C LEU A 149 -16.16 -25.89 43.77
N ALA A 150 -15.08 -26.65 43.59
CA ALA A 150 -15.15 -28.06 43.20
C ALA A 150 -15.89 -28.93 44.25
N LYS A 151 -15.74 -28.60 45.54
CA LYS A 151 -16.46 -29.27 46.64
C LYS A 151 -17.89 -28.74 46.81
N TYR A 152 -18.12 -27.46 46.54
CA TYR A 152 -19.40 -26.76 46.75
C TYR A 152 -19.87 -26.02 45.48
N PRO A 153 -20.23 -26.73 44.40
CA PRO A 153 -20.40 -26.15 43.06
C PRO A 153 -21.60 -25.19 42.91
N LYS A 154 -22.57 -25.21 43.84
CA LYS A 154 -23.79 -24.38 43.79
C LYS A 154 -23.77 -23.21 44.79
N ARG A 155 -22.65 -23.00 45.48
CA ARG A 155 -22.55 -21.99 46.54
C ARG A 155 -22.45 -20.58 45.92
N PHE A 156 -23.41 -19.73 46.24
CA PHE A 156 -23.57 -18.39 45.66
C PHE A 156 -22.33 -17.49 45.89
N ASP A 157 -21.87 -17.42 47.13
CA ASP A 157 -20.77 -16.56 47.58
C ASP A 157 -19.41 -16.91 46.94
N LEU A 158 -19.15 -18.18 46.66
CA LEU A 158 -17.95 -18.66 45.95
C LEU A 158 -17.92 -18.18 44.49
N LEU A 159 -19.02 -18.40 43.75
CA LEU A 159 -19.13 -17.97 42.35
C LEU A 159 -19.05 -16.45 42.23
N PHE A 160 -19.73 -15.72 43.15
CA PHE A 160 -19.68 -14.27 43.19
C PHE A 160 -18.27 -13.75 43.46
N LEU A 161 -17.59 -14.29 44.47
CA LEU A 161 -16.22 -13.90 44.81
C LEU A 161 -15.22 -14.25 43.71
N LEU A 162 -15.34 -15.42 43.07
CA LEU A 162 -14.54 -15.78 41.89
C LEU A 162 -14.76 -14.80 40.73
N GLY A 163 -16.00 -14.38 40.49
CA GLY A 163 -16.32 -13.33 39.51
C GLY A 163 -15.62 -12.00 39.81
N GLN A 164 -15.58 -11.59 41.09
CA GLN A 164 -14.87 -10.37 41.51
C GLN A 164 -13.34 -10.49 41.44
N VAL A 165 -12.79 -11.57 41.99
CA VAL A 165 -11.34 -11.81 42.06
C VAL A 165 -10.74 -11.90 40.67
N THR A 166 -11.40 -12.58 39.74
CA THR A 166 -10.97 -12.64 38.33
C THR A 166 -11.08 -11.28 37.63
N ALA A 167 -12.12 -10.48 37.94
CA ALA A 167 -12.20 -9.10 37.44
C ALA A 167 -11.08 -8.20 37.98
N TRP A 168 -10.69 -8.31 39.25
CA TRP A 168 -9.56 -7.57 39.82
C TRP A 168 -8.23 -7.94 39.16
N GLN A 169 -8.09 -9.18 38.71
CA GLN A 169 -6.96 -9.65 37.92
C GLN A 169 -7.06 -9.27 36.42
N ARG A 170 -8.08 -8.50 36.02
CA ARG A 170 -8.36 -8.11 34.62
C ARG A 170 -8.67 -9.29 33.69
N LYS A 171 -9.07 -10.45 34.23
CA LYS A 171 -9.54 -11.62 33.47
C LYS A 171 -11.05 -11.49 33.22
N PHE A 172 -11.47 -10.49 32.44
CA PHE A 172 -12.89 -10.13 32.31
C PHE A 172 -13.75 -11.22 31.64
N ASP A 173 -13.25 -11.94 30.65
CA ASP A 173 -13.99 -13.04 30.01
C ASP A 173 -14.35 -14.14 31.02
N VAL A 174 -13.35 -14.54 31.82
CA VAL A 174 -13.51 -15.54 32.88
C VAL A 174 -14.48 -15.04 33.96
N SER A 175 -14.39 -13.76 34.32
CA SER A 175 -15.31 -13.13 35.27
C SER A 175 -16.76 -13.14 34.77
N VAL A 176 -16.98 -12.84 33.48
CA VAL A 176 -18.30 -12.94 32.84
C VAL A 176 -18.87 -14.35 32.96
N ASP A 177 -18.06 -15.38 32.75
CA ASP A 177 -18.52 -16.77 32.85
C ASP A 177 -18.95 -17.15 34.27
N TYR A 178 -18.23 -16.72 35.31
CA TYR A 178 -18.64 -16.97 36.69
C TYR A 178 -19.94 -16.25 37.06
N PHE A 179 -20.11 -14.99 36.66
CA PHE A 179 -21.36 -14.27 36.90
C PHE A 179 -22.53 -14.86 36.10
N LYS A 180 -22.31 -15.36 34.88
CA LYS A 180 -23.35 -16.09 34.12
C LYS A 180 -23.75 -17.39 34.81
N LYS A 181 -22.78 -18.21 35.25
CA LYS A 181 -23.06 -19.43 36.02
C LYS A 181 -23.86 -19.14 37.29
N LEU A 182 -23.56 -18.02 37.95
CA LEU A 182 -24.30 -17.57 39.12
C LEU A 182 -25.75 -17.23 38.79
N LEU A 183 -25.99 -16.55 37.66
CA LEU A 183 -27.33 -16.20 37.18
C LEU A 183 -28.10 -17.41 36.61
N GLU A 184 -27.42 -18.46 36.14
CA GLU A 184 -28.10 -19.72 35.79
C GLU A 184 -28.72 -20.40 37.01
N LEU A 185 -28.06 -20.31 38.17
CA LEU A 185 -28.55 -20.85 39.44
C LEU A 185 -29.55 -19.91 40.13
N TYR A 186 -29.31 -18.60 40.04
CA TYR A 186 -30.10 -17.55 40.69
C TYR A 186 -30.40 -16.40 39.70
N PRO A 187 -31.42 -16.55 38.83
CA PRO A 187 -31.68 -15.63 37.71
C PRO A 187 -31.89 -14.15 38.10
N ASP A 188 -32.49 -13.90 39.26
CA ASP A 188 -32.87 -12.55 39.71
C ASP A 188 -31.86 -11.97 40.71
N ASN A 189 -30.65 -12.55 40.78
CA ASN A 189 -29.65 -12.08 41.73
C ASN A 189 -29.06 -10.72 41.32
N LEU A 190 -29.44 -9.68 42.06
CA LEU A 190 -29.05 -8.30 41.81
C LEU A 190 -27.53 -8.10 41.82
N GLU A 191 -26.82 -8.68 42.80
CA GLU A 191 -25.38 -8.52 42.93
C GLU A 191 -24.65 -9.11 41.72
N ALA A 192 -25.08 -10.27 41.25
CA ALA A 192 -24.56 -10.93 40.07
C ALA A 192 -24.84 -10.12 38.78
N LEU A 193 -26.04 -9.56 38.63
CA LEU A 193 -26.38 -8.68 37.50
C LEU A 193 -25.54 -7.40 37.49
N GLN A 194 -25.35 -6.76 38.65
CA GLN A 194 -24.50 -5.57 38.78
C GLN A 194 -23.03 -5.90 38.52
N GLY A 195 -22.53 -7.01 39.06
CA GLY A 195 -21.19 -7.53 38.81
C GLY A 195 -20.95 -7.78 37.33
N LEU A 196 -21.87 -8.48 36.68
CA LEU A 196 -21.83 -8.77 35.24
C LEU A 196 -21.84 -7.48 34.40
N ALA A 197 -22.71 -6.51 34.72
CA ALA A 197 -22.76 -5.24 34.00
C ALA A 197 -21.46 -4.44 34.13
N ARG A 198 -20.85 -4.42 35.32
CA ARG A 198 -19.54 -3.78 35.56
C ARG A 198 -18.43 -4.49 34.77
N THR A 199 -18.41 -5.81 34.78
CA THR A 199 -17.42 -6.61 34.04
C THR A 199 -17.54 -6.36 32.54
N TYR A 200 -18.75 -6.36 31.97
CA TYR A 200 -18.95 -6.02 30.56
C TYR A 200 -18.54 -4.58 30.23
N LYS A 201 -18.85 -3.59 31.09
CA LYS A 201 -18.37 -2.21 30.91
C LYS A 201 -16.85 -2.13 30.82
N GLN A 202 -16.13 -2.83 31.70
CA GLN A 202 -14.66 -2.87 31.65
C GLN A 202 -14.16 -3.57 30.39
N LEU A 203 -14.76 -4.69 30.01
CA LEU A 203 -14.41 -5.42 28.79
C LEU A 203 -14.59 -4.55 27.52
N ILE A 204 -15.68 -3.78 27.44
CA ILE A 204 -15.93 -2.82 26.35
C ILE A 204 -14.91 -1.67 26.37
N LYS A 205 -14.50 -1.22 27.56
CA LYS A 205 -13.51 -0.14 27.73
C LYS A 205 -12.10 -0.57 27.36
N GLU A 206 -11.73 -1.81 27.68
CA GLU A 206 -10.42 -2.38 27.36
C GLU A 206 -10.28 -2.79 25.89
N ASN A 207 -11.40 -3.04 25.22
CA ASN A 207 -11.46 -3.25 23.78
C ASN A 207 -12.00 -1.98 23.11
N PRO A 208 -11.20 -0.93 22.86
CA PRO A 208 -11.68 0.28 22.20
C PRO A 208 -12.16 0.04 20.76
N GLU A 209 -11.72 -1.04 20.12
CA GLU A 209 -12.04 -1.40 18.73
C GLU A 209 -13.34 -2.20 18.59
N LEU A 210 -14.06 -1.98 17.49
CA LEU A 210 -15.25 -2.76 17.18
C LEU A 210 -14.84 -4.15 16.63
N ASN A 211 -14.62 -5.09 17.54
CA ASN A 211 -14.36 -6.50 17.22
C ASN A 211 -15.56 -7.39 17.62
N PRO A 212 -15.62 -8.66 17.17
CA PRO A 212 -16.71 -9.57 17.53
C PRO A 212 -16.94 -9.69 19.04
N ASP A 213 -15.89 -9.64 19.85
CA ASP A 213 -15.99 -9.83 21.30
C ASP A 213 -16.54 -8.58 22.01
N LYS A 214 -16.16 -7.38 21.58
CA LYS A 214 -16.81 -6.13 22.00
C LYS A 214 -18.28 -6.11 21.61
N LEU A 215 -18.62 -6.59 20.42
CA LEU A 215 -20.03 -6.67 20.00
C LEU A 215 -20.81 -7.64 20.89
N LYS A 216 -20.26 -8.82 21.17
CA LYS A 216 -20.85 -9.78 22.13
C LYS A 216 -20.99 -9.16 23.52
N ALA A 217 -19.99 -8.42 23.99
CA ALA A 217 -20.02 -7.76 25.29
C ALA A 217 -21.06 -6.64 25.34
N MET A 218 -21.22 -5.84 24.28
CA MET A 218 -22.30 -4.85 24.16
C MET A 218 -23.67 -5.51 24.18
N GLN A 219 -23.84 -6.62 23.46
CA GLN A 219 -25.09 -7.38 23.47
C GLN A 219 -25.39 -7.96 24.86
N GLY A 220 -24.38 -8.53 25.51
CA GLY A 220 -24.45 -9.03 26.89
C GLY A 220 -24.86 -7.94 27.86
N LEU A 221 -24.17 -6.79 27.84
CA LEU A 221 -24.45 -5.64 28.70
C LEU A 221 -25.87 -5.11 28.51
N ALA A 222 -26.34 -4.98 27.26
CA ALA A 222 -27.70 -4.54 26.96
C ALA A 222 -28.74 -5.51 27.55
N ARG A 223 -28.51 -6.83 27.49
CA ARG A 223 -29.40 -7.83 28.09
C ARG A 223 -29.38 -7.73 29.62
N THR A 224 -28.21 -7.61 30.24
CA THR A 224 -28.06 -7.44 31.68
C THR A 224 -28.76 -6.17 32.17
N TYR A 225 -28.66 -5.06 31.45
CA TYR A 225 -29.40 -3.85 31.79
C TYR A 225 -30.91 -3.99 31.63
N LYS A 226 -31.38 -4.66 30.58
CA LYS A 226 -32.82 -4.96 30.43
C LYS A 226 -33.35 -5.82 31.60
N GLN A 227 -32.53 -6.70 32.17
CA GLN A 227 -32.89 -7.46 33.39
C GLN A 227 -32.90 -6.55 34.64
N LEU A 228 -31.86 -5.74 34.84
CA LEU A 228 -31.79 -4.81 35.98
C LEU A 228 -32.97 -3.81 36.02
N ILE A 229 -33.44 -3.35 34.85
CA ILE A 229 -34.59 -2.43 34.75
C ILE A 229 -35.91 -3.11 35.14
N LYS A 230 -36.06 -4.44 34.97
CA LYS A 230 -37.27 -5.13 35.42
C LYS A 230 -37.42 -5.06 36.94
N GLU A 231 -36.31 -5.23 37.65
CA GLU A 231 -36.27 -5.16 39.12
C GLU A 231 -36.32 -3.71 39.62
N TYR A 232 -35.63 -2.79 38.94
CA TYR A 232 -35.53 -1.38 39.33
C TYR A 232 -35.82 -0.44 38.14
N PRO A 233 -37.10 -0.28 37.75
CA PRO A 233 -37.48 0.47 36.56
C PRO A 233 -37.17 1.97 36.62
N GLY A 234 -36.87 2.50 37.81
CA GLY A 234 -36.54 3.91 38.04
C GLY A 234 -35.05 4.22 38.20
N ASP A 235 -34.15 3.23 38.05
CA ASP A 235 -32.71 3.46 38.19
C ASP A 235 -32.15 4.22 36.97
N ILE A 236 -31.90 5.50 37.16
CA ILE A 236 -31.42 6.42 36.11
C ILE A 236 -30.05 6.00 35.57
N GLU A 237 -29.14 5.47 36.40
CA GLU A 237 -27.81 5.06 35.94
C GLU A 237 -27.90 3.86 35.00
N VAL A 238 -28.77 2.90 35.34
CA VAL A 238 -29.05 1.72 34.52
C VAL A 238 -29.74 2.10 33.21
N LEU A 239 -30.71 3.02 33.25
CA LEU A 239 -31.40 3.53 32.06
C LEU A 239 -30.43 4.24 31.11
N LEU A 240 -29.62 5.17 31.62
CA LEU A 240 -28.58 5.86 30.84
C LEU A 240 -27.56 4.87 30.25
N GLY A 241 -27.15 3.87 31.04
CA GLY A 241 -26.26 2.80 30.59
C GLY A 241 -26.84 1.97 29.45
N LEU A 242 -28.12 1.59 29.53
CA LEU A 242 -28.81 0.88 28.46
C LEU A 242 -28.92 1.72 27.18
N ALA A 243 -29.35 2.98 27.32
CA ALA A 243 -29.47 3.91 26.20
C ALA A 243 -28.12 4.09 25.48
N GLN A 244 -27.04 4.28 26.24
CA GLN A 244 -25.69 4.41 25.66
C GLN A 244 -25.27 3.17 24.86
N VAL A 245 -25.50 1.97 25.39
CA VAL A 245 -25.14 0.72 24.70
C VAL A 245 -26.00 0.51 23.44
N LEU A 246 -27.29 0.80 23.50
CA LEU A 246 -28.17 0.75 22.32
C LEU A 246 -27.75 1.76 21.25
N SER A 247 -27.29 2.93 21.66
CA SER A 247 -26.72 3.95 20.77
C SER A 247 -25.50 3.40 20.03
N TRP A 248 -24.58 2.71 20.72
CA TRP A 248 -23.42 2.07 20.09
C TRP A 248 -23.80 0.93 19.15
N GLN A 249 -24.90 0.24 19.41
CA GLN A 249 -25.47 -0.79 18.53
C GLN A 249 -26.23 -0.23 17.32
N LYS A 250 -26.26 1.10 17.14
CA LYS A 250 -27.04 1.81 16.10
C LYS A 250 -28.56 1.63 16.22
N LYS A 251 -29.05 1.22 17.40
CA LYS A 251 -30.48 1.07 17.70
C LYS A 251 -31.04 2.41 18.20
N TYR A 252 -30.97 3.43 17.35
CA TYR A 252 -31.19 4.81 17.77
C TYR A 252 -32.62 5.08 18.26
N GLN A 253 -33.62 4.43 17.68
CA GLN A 253 -35.03 4.57 18.10
C GLN A 253 -35.26 4.02 19.52
N GLU A 254 -34.77 2.80 19.81
CA GLU A 254 -34.85 2.22 21.17
C GLU A 254 -34.08 3.08 22.19
N SER A 255 -32.91 3.60 21.80
CA SER A 255 -32.10 4.46 22.66
C SER A 255 -32.76 5.81 22.96
N ALA A 256 -33.32 6.48 21.95
CA ALA A 256 -33.98 7.77 22.09
C ALA A 256 -35.18 7.68 23.04
N ALA A 257 -35.96 6.59 22.98
CA ALA A 257 -37.07 6.37 23.90
C ALA A 257 -36.62 6.33 25.38
N ILE A 258 -35.47 5.72 25.66
CA ILE A 258 -34.94 5.64 27.03
C ILE A 258 -34.35 6.98 27.47
N TYR A 259 -33.61 7.69 26.61
CA TYR A 259 -33.14 9.03 26.95
C TYR A 259 -34.29 10.02 27.18
N GLN A 260 -35.38 9.88 26.42
CA GLN A 260 -36.62 10.62 26.63
C GLN A 260 -37.22 10.31 28.00
N GLN A 261 -37.32 9.04 28.37
CA GLN A 261 -37.79 8.61 29.68
C GLN A 261 -36.94 9.21 30.81
N VAL A 262 -35.61 9.19 30.69
CA VAL A 262 -34.70 9.79 31.69
C VAL A 262 -34.94 11.30 31.82
N ARG A 263 -35.09 12.01 30.69
CA ARG A 263 -35.40 13.45 30.67
C ARG A 263 -36.72 13.76 31.37
N ASP A 264 -37.74 12.94 31.17
CA ASP A 264 -39.07 13.14 31.74
C ASP A 264 -39.08 12.83 33.26
N MET A 265 -38.29 11.85 33.70
CA MET A 265 -38.13 11.49 35.12
C MET A 265 -37.25 12.48 35.90
N ARG A 266 -36.19 12.99 35.28
CA ARG A 266 -35.21 13.91 35.88
C ARG A 266 -34.90 15.08 34.94
N PRO A 267 -35.80 16.07 34.83
CA PRO A 267 -35.57 17.26 34.00
C PRO A 267 -34.41 18.14 34.48
N ASP A 268 -33.99 17.99 35.74
CA ASP A 268 -32.84 18.66 36.34
C ASP A 268 -31.49 18.08 35.89
N LEU A 269 -31.50 16.86 35.36
CA LEU A 269 -30.32 16.13 34.91
C LEU A 269 -30.20 16.24 33.37
N PRO A 270 -29.16 16.90 32.84
CA PRO A 270 -29.06 17.11 31.39
C PRO A 270 -28.61 15.85 30.64
N ASP A 271 -28.26 14.76 31.32
CA ASP A 271 -27.78 13.50 30.72
C ASP A 271 -28.74 12.91 29.67
N GLY A 272 -30.05 12.98 29.93
CA GLY A 272 -31.07 12.56 28.97
C GLY A 272 -31.06 13.43 27.71
N GLU A 273 -30.99 14.75 27.88
CA GLU A 273 -30.93 15.73 26.79
C GLU A 273 -29.63 15.60 25.97
N ILE A 274 -28.48 15.45 26.63
CA ILE A 274 -27.17 15.20 26.00
C ILE A 274 -27.20 13.92 25.14
N GLY A 275 -27.84 12.86 25.66
CA GLY A 275 -28.03 11.61 24.93
C GLY A 275 -28.84 11.80 23.65
N LEU A 276 -29.96 12.51 23.72
CA LEU A 276 -30.80 12.82 22.56
C LEU A 276 -30.06 13.65 21.51
N LEU A 277 -29.37 14.72 21.93
CA LEU A 277 -28.60 15.59 21.03
C LEU A 277 -27.44 14.85 20.36
N ARG A 278 -26.79 13.92 21.07
CA ARG A 278 -25.79 13.03 20.49
C ARG A 278 -26.38 12.14 19.38
N LEU A 279 -27.55 11.57 19.62
CA LEU A 279 -28.24 10.75 18.63
C LEU A 279 -28.65 11.56 17.40
N GLN A 280 -29.16 12.78 17.60
CA GLN A 280 -29.50 13.70 16.51
C GLN A 280 -28.27 14.03 15.65
N ALA A 281 -27.12 14.32 16.29
CA ALA A 281 -25.87 14.54 15.57
C ALA A 281 -25.42 13.32 14.75
N TRP A 282 -25.58 12.10 15.28
CA TRP A 282 -25.25 10.86 14.57
C TRP A 282 -26.20 10.52 13.42
N GLN A 283 -27.45 10.98 13.48
CA GLN A 283 -28.48 10.75 12.46
C GLN A 283 -28.39 11.70 11.26
N GLY A 284 -27.40 12.59 11.22
CA GLY A 284 -27.14 13.47 10.09
C GLY A 284 -27.53 14.94 10.30
N GLU A 285 -27.92 15.33 11.52
CA GLU A 285 -28.25 16.71 11.87
C GLU A 285 -27.24 17.35 12.86
N PRO A 286 -25.92 17.34 12.59
CA PRO A 286 -24.93 17.83 13.54
C PRO A 286 -25.01 19.35 13.78
N ALA A 287 -25.50 20.13 12.81
CA ALA A 287 -25.63 21.59 12.94
C ALA A 287 -26.75 22.00 13.89
N ALA A 288 -27.91 21.33 13.85
CA ALA A 288 -29.01 21.58 14.78
C ALA A 288 -28.62 21.18 16.20
N ALA A 289 -28.02 20.00 16.35
CA ALA A 289 -27.51 19.53 17.63
C ALA A 289 -26.44 20.47 18.23
N GLU A 290 -25.59 21.09 17.42
CA GLU A 290 -24.58 22.05 17.88
C GLU A 290 -25.20 23.26 18.59
N GLU A 291 -26.27 23.84 18.03
CA GLU A 291 -26.91 25.03 18.61
C GLU A 291 -27.59 24.72 19.96
N GLU A 292 -28.29 23.58 20.05
CA GLU A 292 -28.89 23.12 21.31
C GLU A 292 -27.81 22.75 22.34
N LEU A 293 -26.72 22.11 21.93
CA LEU A 293 -25.58 21.81 22.80
C LEU A 293 -24.89 23.08 23.33
N LYS A 294 -24.79 24.16 22.53
CA LYS A 294 -24.28 25.46 22.99
C LYS A 294 -25.17 26.08 24.06
N ALA A 295 -26.50 26.05 23.84
CA ALA A 295 -27.46 26.54 24.83
C ALA A 295 -27.37 25.75 26.14
N LEU A 296 -27.16 24.43 26.05
CA LEU A 296 -26.99 23.57 27.21
C LEU A 296 -25.65 23.80 27.93
N LEU A 297 -24.56 24.04 27.17
CA LEU A 297 -23.27 24.40 27.74
C LEU A 297 -23.32 25.73 28.50
N ALA A 298 -24.11 26.72 28.06
CA ALA A 298 -24.29 27.97 28.79
C ALA A 298 -24.88 27.76 30.19
N LYS A 299 -25.75 26.75 30.36
CA LYS A 299 -26.31 26.34 31.67
C LYS A 299 -25.32 25.52 32.50
N TYR A 300 -24.49 24.71 31.85
CA TYR A 300 -23.53 23.79 32.50
C TYR A 300 -22.10 23.97 31.95
N PRO A 301 -21.44 25.12 32.18
CA PRO A 301 -20.24 25.54 31.45
C PRO A 301 -18.99 24.71 31.72
N LYS A 302 -18.96 23.94 32.82
CA LYS A 302 -17.82 23.10 33.20
C LYS A 302 -18.07 21.61 32.94
N ARG A 303 -19.17 21.23 32.30
CA ARG A 303 -19.51 19.82 32.10
C ARG A 303 -18.64 19.23 30.97
N PHE A 304 -17.78 18.28 31.32
CA PHE A 304 -16.75 17.76 30.41
C PHE A 304 -17.33 17.02 29.19
N ASP A 305 -18.43 16.28 29.36
CA ASP A 305 -19.09 15.49 28.33
C ASP A 305 -19.78 16.37 27.27
N LEU A 306 -20.30 17.54 27.66
CA LEU A 306 -20.80 18.57 26.75
C LEU A 306 -19.68 19.15 25.89
N LEU A 307 -18.57 19.57 26.49
CA LEU A 307 -17.41 20.10 25.77
C LEU A 307 -16.82 19.06 24.81
N LEU A 308 -16.72 17.80 25.25
CA LEU A 308 -16.29 16.68 24.43
C LEU A 308 -17.22 16.47 23.23
N LEU A 309 -18.53 16.47 23.43
CA LEU A 309 -19.51 16.26 22.37
C LEU A 309 -19.53 17.44 21.39
N LEU A 310 -19.49 18.68 21.87
CA LEU A 310 -19.39 19.88 21.02
C LEU A 310 -18.11 19.86 20.18
N GLY A 311 -16.97 19.50 20.77
CA GLY A 311 -15.71 19.30 20.06
C GLY A 311 -15.83 18.26 18.94
N GLN A 312 -16.49 17.13 19.20
CA GLN A 312 -16.71 16.07 18.19
C GLN A 312 -17.67 16.51 17.07
N VAL A 313 -18.81 17.08 17.43
CA VAL A 313 -19.87 17.51 16.50
C VAL A 313 -19.36 18.59 15.55
N THR A 314 -18.62 19.56 16.07
CA THR A 314 -17.98 20.61 15.24
C THR A 314 -16.86 20.05 14.36
N ALA A 315 -16.11 19.06 14.83
CA ALA A 315 -15.10 18.37 14.02
C ALA A 315 -15.72 17.58 12.85
N TRP A 316 -16.85 16.89 13.07
CA TRP A 316 -17.58 16.17 12.01
C TRP A 316 -18.09 17.11 10.91
N GLN A 317 -18.46 18.33 11.29
CA GLN A 317 -18.84 19.41 10.36
C GLN A 317 -17.65 20.08 9.66
N ARG A 318 -16.41 19.63 9.92
CA ARG A 318 -15.17 20.28 9.46
C ARG A 318 -14.95 21.71 9.97
N LYS A 319 -15.64 22.13 11.02
CA LYS A 319 -15.40 23.40 11.74
C LYS A 319 -14.21 23.23 12.71
N PHE A 320 -13.03 22.97 12.16
CA PHE A 320 -11.88 22.49 12.94
C PHE A 320 -11.39 23.49 14.00
N ASP A 321 -11.36 24.80 13.69
CA ASP A 321 -10.90 25.81 14.65
C ASP A 321 -11.81 25.92 15.89
N VAL A 322 -13.13 25.85 15.67
CA VAL A 322 -14.13 25.83 16.73
C VAL A 322 -14.00 24.56 17.58
N SER A 323 -13.83 23.42 16.93
CA SER A 323 -13.60 22.13 17.59
C SER A 323 -12.36 22.14 18.48
N ILE A 324 -11.24 22.67 17.97
CA ILE A 324 -10.00 22.85 18.72
C ILE A 324 -10.24 23.71 19.96
N GLY A 325 -11.02 24.79 19.83
CA GLY A 325 -11.40 25.65 20.95
C GLY A 325 -12.09 24.88 22.09
N TYR A 326 -13.10 24.07 21.77
CA TYR A 326 -13.81 23.25 22.77
C TYR A 326 -12.91 22.19 23.39
N PHE A 327 -12.07 21.50 22.61
CA PHE A 327 -11.15 20.50 23.16
C PHE A 327 -10.06 21.12 24.02
N LYS A 328 -9.54 22.30 23.67
CA LYS A 328 -8.58 23.03 24.51
C LYS A 328 -9.22 23.44 25.84
N LEU A 329 -10.43 24.01 25.80
CA LEU A 329 -11.18 24.35 27.01
C LEU A 329 -11.42 23.12 27.90
N LEU A 330 -11.79 21.98 27.29
CA LEU A 330 -11.92 20.70 28.01
C LEU A 330 -10.61 20.30 28.69
N LEU A 331 -9.47 20.44 28.03
CA LEU A 331 -8.16 20.07 28.56
C LEU A 331 -7.59 21.10 29.54
N GLU A 332 -8.03 22.36 29.50
CA GLU A 332 -7.72 23.36 30.53
C GLU A 332 -8.43 23.01 31.85
N LEU A 333 -9.70 22.62 31.77
CA LEU A 333 -10.49 22.22 32.94
C LEU A 333 -10.12 20.81 33.44
N TYR A 334 -9.78 19.91 32.52
CA TYR A 334 -9.49 18.51 32.80
C TYR A 334 -8.20 18.07 32.05
N PRO A 335 -7.01 18.44 32.56
CA PRO A 335 -5.73 18.21 31.88
C PRO A 335 -5.39 16.75 31.58
N ASP A 336 -6.06 15.81 32.24
CA ASP A 336 -5.84 14.38 32.12
C ASP A 336 -6.91 13.65 31.30
N ASN A 337 -7.86 14.38 30.70
CA ASN A 337 -8.95 13.78 29.93
C ASN A 337 -8.43 13.19 28.60
N LEU A 338 -8.27 11.87 28.56
CA LEU A 338 -7.77 11.14 27.39
C LEU A 338 -8.68 11.27 26.16
N GLU A 339 -10.00 11.33 26.35
CA GLU A 339 -10.96 11.45 25.23
C GLU A 339 -10.88 12.83 24.58
N GLY A 340 -10.69 13.89 25.39
CA GLY A 340 -10.40 15.24 24.93
C GLY A 340 -9.08 15.34 24.18
N MET A 341 -8.00 14.76 24.72
CA MET A 341 -6.70 14.71 24.02
C MET A 341 -6.81 13.99 22.68
N GLN A 342 -7.51 12.85 22.65
CA GLN A 342 -7.72 12.08 21.42
C GLN A 342 -8.57 12.85 20.41
N GLY A 343 -9.64 13.52 20.87
CA GLY A 343 -10.48 14.36 20.02
C GLY A 343 -9.70 15.50 19.37
N LEU A 344 -8.86 16.18 20.16
CA LEU A 344 -7.98 17.23 19.67
C LEU A 344 -6.94 16.70 18.65
N ALA A 345 -6.25 15.61 18.99
CA ALA A 345 -5.26 14.99 18.13
C ALA A 345 -5.86 14.51 16.79
N ARG A 346 -7.09 13.97 16.81
CA ARG A 346 -7.83 13.56 15.62
C ARG A 346 -8.26 14.73 14.76
N THR A 347 -8.64 15.84 15.39
CA THR A 347 -8.98 17.08 14.68
C THR A 347 -7.76 17.61 13.93
N TYR A 348 -6.59 17.67 14.60
CA TYR A 348 -5.33 18.01 13.93
C TYR A 348 -4.95 17.02 12.83
N LYS A 349 -5.22 15.73 13.00
CA LYS A 349 -5.04 14.72 11.94
C LYS A 349 -5.87 15.02 10.70
N TRP A 350 -7.14 15.37 10.84
CA TRP A 350 -7.99 15.75 9.71
C TRP A 350 -7.53 17.02 9.01
N MET A 351 -6.93 17.96 9.74
CA MET A 351 -6.27 19.14 9.19
C MET A 351 -4.89 18.86 8.57
N ARG A 352 -4.39 17.63 8.65
CA ARG A 352 -3.01 17.26 8.31
C ARG A 352 -1.94 18.05 9.09
N ASN A 353 -2.29 18.53 10.29
CA ASN A 353 -1.39 19.27 11.16
C ASN A 353 -0.62 18.30 12.09
N SER A 354 0.44 17.73 11.55
CA SER A 354 1.35 16.83 12.27
C SER A 354 2.06 17.48 13.46
N LYS A 355 2.36 18.78 13.37
CA LYS A 355 3.11 19.54 14.38
C LYS A 355 2.41 19.55 15.74
N GLU A 356 1.09 19.75 15.73
CA GLU A 356 0.27 19.76 16.95
C GLU A 356 -0.32 18.37 17.26
N GLY A 357 -0.65 17.58 16.23
CA GLY A 357 -1.29 16.27 16.41
C GLY A 357 -0.40 15.17 16.99
N ILE A 358 0.85 15.06 16.52
CA ILE A 358 1.78 13.99 16.97
C ILE A 358 2.13 14.11 18.45
N PRO A 359 2.49 15.28 19.01
CA PRO A 359 2.76 15.42 20.44
C PRO A 359 1.60 14.98 21.34
N LEU A 360 0.37 15.27 20.93
CA LEU A 360 -0.82 14.83 21.67
C LEU A 360 -0.98 13.30 21.65
N TYR A 361 -0.78 12.67 20.49
CA TYR A 361 -0.80 11.20 20.43
C TYR A 361 0.35 10.56 21.23
N LEU A 362 1.54 11.17 21.24
CA LEU A 362 2.66 10.69 22.07
C LEU A 362 2.32 10.79 23.56
N LYS A 363 1.71 11.89 24.02
CA LYS A 363 1.23 12.04 25.40
C LYS A 363 0.18 10.99 25.78
N ILE A 364 -0.66 10.57 24.83
CA ILE A 364 -1.59 9.45 25.03
C ILE A 364 -0.82 8.14 25.18
N LEU A 365 0.20 7.91 24.34
CA LEU A 365 1.04 6.71 24.40
C LEU A 365 1.92 6.63 25.65
N GLU A 366 2.38 7.75 26.21
CA GLU A 366 3.09 7.77 27.50
C GLU A 366 2.24 7.16 28.63
N ARG A 367 0.92 7.34 28.57
CA ARG A 367 -0.04 6.81 29.56
C ARG A 367 -0.55 5.42 29.19
N LYS A 368 -0.73 5.18 27.89
CA LYS A 368 -1.23 3.93 27.32
C LYS A 368 -0.33 3.53 26.15
N PRO A 369 0.80 2.86 26.41
CA PRO A 369 1.81 2.54 25.39
C PRO A 369 1.28 1.78 24.17
N ASP A 370 0.17 1.07 24.34
CA ASP A 370 -0.45 0.22 23.32
C ASP A 370 -1.78 0.77 22.78
N TYR A 371 -2.03 2.07 22.93
CA TYR A 371 -3.28 2.67 22.45
C TYR A 371 -3.34 2.74 20.91
N LEU A 372 -4.08 1.82 20.30
CA LEU A 372 -4.10 1.62 18.84
C LEU A 372 -4.39 2.90 18.05
N GLU A 373 -5.42 3.66 18.45
CA GLU A 373 -5.83 4.87 17.73
C GLU A 373 -4.74 5.96 17.73
N ALA A 374 -3.88 6.00 18.75
CA ALA A 374 -2.73 6.88 18.76
C ALA A 374 -1.62 6.38 17.83
N LEU A 375 -1.33 5.08 17.81
CA LEU A 375 -0.38 4.49 16.86
C LEU A 375 -0.80 4.75 15.41
N LEU A 376 -2.07 4.53 15.09
CA LEU A 376 -2.64 4.81 13.78
C LEU A 376 -2.62 6.30 13.44
N GLY A 377 -2.99 7.16 14.39
CA GLY A 377 -2.98 8.61 14.20
C GLY A 377 -1.59 9.14 13.88
N ILE A 378 -0.55 8.66 14.57
CA ILE A 378 0.85 9.02 14.30
C ILE A 378 1.30 8.44 12.94
N GLY A 379 0.97 7.18 12.66
CA GLY A 379 1.29 6.51 11.39
C GLY A 379 0.72 7.26 10.18
N ASP A 380 -0.55 7.63 10.24
CA ASP A 380 -1.26 8.40 9.21
C ASP A 380 -0.66 9.80 9.04
N LEU A 381 -0.41 10.53 10.13
CA LEU A 381 0.23 11.86 10.06
C LEU A 381 1.62 11.80 9.43
N TYR A 382 2.47 10.85 9.81
CA TYR A 382 3.78 10.69 9.18
C TYR A 382 3.68 10.26 7.71
N SER A 383 2.67 9.45 7.36
CA SER A 383 2.39 9.05 5.98
C SER A 383 2.03 10.27 5.13
N GLN A 384 1.16 11.15 5.64
CA GLN A 384 0.76 12.39 4.97
C GLN A 384 1.91 13.38 4.77
N GLU A 385 2.90 13.39 5.67
CA GLU A 385 4.14 14.18 5.53
C GLU A 385 5.19 13.55 4.58
N GLY A 386 4.92 12.35 4.03
CA GLY A 386 5.91 11.61 3.23
C GLY A 386 7.02 10.94 4.05
N LYS A 387 6.93 10.95 5.39
CA LYS A 387 7.91 10.32 6.30
C LYS A 387 7.62 8.82 6.45
N TYR A 388 7.61 8.10 5.34
CA TYR A 388 7.13 6.72 5.25
C TYR A 388 7.79 5.74 6.22
N LYS A 389 9.11 5.84 6.45
CA LYS A 389 9.82 4.97 7.40
C LYS A 389 9.27 5.10 8.83
N LYS A 390 9.00 6.34 9.28
CA LYS A 390 8.41 6.57 10.61
C LYS A 390 6.97 6.07 10.65
N ALA A 391 6.19 6.35 9.60
CA ALA A 391 4.82 5.87 9.49
C ALA A 391 4.74 4.34 9.62
N ILE A 392 5.58 3.62 8.89
CA ILE A 392 5.71 2.16 8.94
C ILE A 392 6.00 1.68 10.36
N THR A 393 6.95 2.28 11.09
CA THR A 393 7.28 1.86 12.46
C THR A 393 6.07 1.91 13.40
N TYR A 394 5.25 2.97 13.33
CA TYR A 394 4.05 3.08 14.18
C TYR A 394 2.93 2.15 13.72
N LEU A 395 2.77 1.95 12.41
CA LEU A 395 1.77 1.05 11.85
C LEU A 395 2.12 -0.43 12.05
N GLU A 396 3.41 -0.80 12.08
CA GLU A 396 3.87 -2.15 12.46
C GLU A 396 3.48 -2.44 13.91
N LYS A 397 3.74 -1.51 14.84
CA LYS A 397 3.25 -1.62 16.23
C LYS A 397 1.74 -1.76 16.29
N ALA A 398 1.01 -1.00 15.47
CA ALA A 398 -0.45 -1.08 15.41
C ALA A 398 -0.93 -2.45 14.91
N ARG A 399 -0.29 -2.98 13.86
CA ARG A 399 -0.56 -4.32 13.30
C ARG A 399 -0.28 -5.42 14.33
N ASP A 400 0.83 -5.32 15.08
CA ASP A 400 1.19 -6.34 16.06
C ASP A 400 0.17 -6.40 17.22
N ARG A 401 -0.54 -5.30 17.49
CA ARG A 401 -1.65 -5.26 18.46
C ARG A 401 -2.98 -5.72 17.88
N ALA A 402 -3.25 -5.40 16.62
CA ALA A 402 -4.48 -5.74 15.95
C ALA A 402 -4.18 -6.44 14.61
N PRO A 403 -3.75 -7.72 14.63
CA PRO A 403 -3.31 -8.41 13.42
C PRO A 403 -4.46 -8.61 12.42
N ASP A 404 -5.71 -8.61 12.84
CA ASP A 404 -6.86 -8.86 11.95
C ASP A 404 -7.55 -7.57 11.47
N ARG A 405 -6.91 -6.41 11.67
CA ARG A 405 -7.39 -5.12 11.16
C ARG A 405 -6.99 -4.90 9.71
N GLN A 406 -7.98 -4.95 8.81
CA GLN A 406 -7.80 -4.83 7.37
C GLN A 406 -7.19 -3.50 6.92
N ASP A 407 -7.61 -2.39 7.53
CA ASP A 407 -7.17 -1.02 7.23
C ASP A 407 -5.69 -0.82 7.51
N ILE A 408 -5.19 -1.32 8.65
CA ILE A 408 -3.77 -1.25 9.02
C ILE A 408 -2.90 -1.99 8.00
N ARG A 409 -3.34 -3.19 7.61
CA ARG A 409 -2.64 -4.00 6.59
C ARG A 409 -2.63 -3.33 5.23
N ALA A 410 -3.74 -2.71 4.81
CA ALA A 410 -3.80 -1.95 3.56
C ALA A 410 -2.84 -0.75 3.57
N MET A 411 -2.81 0.00 4.68
CA MET A 411 -1.89 1.13 4.86
C MET A 411 -0.42 0.70 4.84
N LEU A 412 -0.05 -0.34 5.59
CA LEU A 412 1.31 -0.90 5.58
C LEU A 412 1.69 -1.41 4.20
N GLY A 413 0.81 -2.18 3.56
CA GLY A 413 1.00 -2.70 2.22
C GLY A 413 1.29 -1.58 1.21
N THR A 414 0.49 -0.52 1.27
CA THR A 414 0.70 0.68 0.46
C THR A 414 2.06 1.31 0.77
N LEU A 415 2.38 1.61 2.03
CA LEU A 415 3.63 2.27 2.43
C LEU A 415 4.89 1.45 2.13
N TYR A 416 4.83 0.12 2.25
CA TYR A 416 5.90 -0.77 1.83
C TYR A 416 6.15 -0.65 0.32
N SER A 417 5.11 -0.48 -0.49
CA SER A 417 5.25 -0.24 -1.93
C SER A 417 6.00 1.06 -2.24
N TRP A 418 5.67 2.16 -1.54
CA TRP A 418 6.35 3.47 -1.69
C TRP A 418 7.80 3.45 -1.19
N THR A 419 8.14 2.52 -0.32
CA THR A 419 9.51 2.35 0.21
C THR A 419 10.28 1.21 -0.48
N ALA A 420 9.79 0.73 -1.63
CA ALA A 420 10.38 -0.34 -2.44
C ALA A 420 10.52 -1.70 -1.73
N ARG A 421 9.82 -1.91 -0.61
CA ARG A 421 9.69 -3.20 0.09
C ARG A 421 8.56 -4.02 -0.54
N LEU A 422 8.75 -4.42 -1.80
CA LEU A 422 7.65 -4.96 -2.63
C LEU A 422 7.09 -6.29 -2.10
N ASP A 423 7.92 -7.18 -1.55
CA ASP A 423 7.43 -8.49 -1.04
C ASP A 423 6.64 -8.35 0.28
N ASP A 424 7.07 -7.44 1.16
CA ASP A 424 6.31 -7.09 2.37
C ASP A 424 4.97 -6.45 1.99
N SER A 425 4.98 -5.59 0.96
CA SER A 425 3.79 -4.98 0.40
C SER A 425 2.79 -6.02 -0.09
N VAL A 426 3.26 -6.99 -0.90
CA VAL A 426 2.44 -8.11 -1.37
C VAL A 426 1.82 -8.88 -0.20
N THR A 427 2.64 -9.22 0.80
CA THR A 427 2.20 -9.99 1.98
C THR A 427 1.08 -9.28 2.74
N GLU A 428 1.24 -7.99 3.03
CA GLU A 428 0.23 -7.23 3.78
C GLU A 428 -1.04 -6.98 2.96
N LEU A 429 -0.91 -6.64 1.67
CA LEU A 429 -2.07 -6.43 0.79
C LEU A 429 -2.87 -7.72 0.56
N GLN A 430 -2.22 -8.87 0.39
CA GLN A 430 -2.91 -10.16 0.28
C GLN A 430 -3.70 -10.49 1.55
N LYS A 431 -3.13 -10.27 2.73
CA LYS A 431 -3.84 -10.46 4.01
C LYS A 431 -4.99 -9.48 4.18
N SER A 432 -4.81 -8.22 3.76
CA SER A 432 -5.87 -7.21 3.76
C SER A 432 -7.07 -7.64 2.89
N ILE A 433 -6.82 -8.06 1.65
CA ILE A 433 -7.85 -8.56 0.71
C ILE A 433 -8.52 -9.83 1.24
N ALA A 434 -7.80 -10.70 1.95
CA ALA A 434 -8.35 -11.91 2.55
C ALA A 434 -9.34 -11.60 3.68
N LEU A 435 -9.07 -10.56 4.49
CA LEU A 435 -9.94 -10.10 5.57
C LEU A 435 -11.22 -9.43 5.05
N MET A 436 -11.15 -8.70 3.93
CA MET A 436 -12.30 -8.05 3.30
C MET A 436 -12.30 -8.29 1.80
N ARG A 437 -13.00 -9.35 1.37
CA ARG A 437 -13.20 -9.63 -0.06
C ARG A 437 -14.04 -8.53 -0.70
N GLY A 438 -13.65 -8.11 -1.90
CA GLY A 438 -14.35 -7.05 -2.64
C GLY A 438 -13.82 -5.63 -2.40
N ASP A 439 -12.72 -5.46 -1.66
CA ASP A 439 -12.04 -4.17 -1.55
C ASP A 439 -11.31 -3.80 -2.87
N ILE A 440 -11.93 -2.91 -3.64
CA ILE A 440 -11.41 -2.38 -4.91
C ILE A 440 -10.01 -1.76 -4.72
N SER A 441 -9.81 -0.99 -3.65
CA SER A 441 -8.54 -0.30 -3.38
C SER A 441 -7.41 -1.29 -3.08
N GLY A 442 -7.72 -2.39 -2.40
CA GLY A 442 -6.80 -3.50 -2.18
C GLY A 442 -6.34 -4.14 -3.50
N TYR A 443 -7.26 -4.47 -4.40
CA TYR A 443 -6.93 -5.05 -5.71
C TYR A 443 -6.07 -4.12 -6.56
N ILE A 444 -6.41 -2.83 -6.62
CA ILE A 444 -5.64 -1.81 -7.36
C ILE A 444 -4.21 -1.70 -6.80
N SER A 445 -4.07 -1.61 -5.47
CA SER A 445 -2.78 -1.47 -4.82
C SER A 445 -1.88 -2.68 -5.06
N LEU A 446 -2.42 -3.90 -4.93
CA LEU A 446 -1.65 -5.12 -5.19
C LEU A 446 -1.33 -5.28 -6.69
N GLY A 447 -2.27 -4.92 -7.57
CA GLY A 447 -2.05 -4.90 -9.02
C GLY A 447 -0.90 -3.97 -9.41
N ARG A 448 -0.81 -2.79 -8.77
CA ARG A 448 0.29 -1.84 -8.95
C ARG A 448 1.63 -2.43 -8.53
N VAL A 449 1.67 -3.08 -7.37
CA VAL A 449 2.89 -3.71 -6.84
C VAL A 449 3.37 -4.83 -7.77
N TYR A 450 2.48 -5.70 -8.24
CA TYR A 450 2.84 -6.73 -9.23
C TYR A 450 3.30 -6.14 -10.56
N SER A 451 2.71 -5.02 -11.01
CA SER A 451 3.20 -4.31 -12.19
C SER A 451 4.64 -3.84 -11.99
N TRP A 452 5.00 -3.32 -10.81
CA TRP A 452 6.37 -2.92 -10.49
C TRP A 452 7.34 -4.12 -10.37
N GLN A 453 6.85 -5.27 -9.91
CA GLN A 453 7.59 -6.53 -9.91
C GLN A 453 7.70 -7.19 -11.30
N LYS A 454 7.12 -6.59 -12.35
CA LYS A 454 7.01 -7.18 -13.72
C LYS A 454 6.23 -8.51 -13.77
N LYS A 455 5.39 -8.76 -12.76
CA LYS A 455 4.42 -9.86 -12.73
C LYS A 455 3.15 -9.45 -13.48
N THR A 456 3.29 -9.35 -14.80
CA THR A 456 2.31 -8.70 -15.69
C THR A 456 0.95 -9.40 -15.64
N GLU A 457 0.91 -10.73 -15.67
CA GLU A 457 -0.35 -11.48 -15.72
C GLU A 457 -1.14 -11.35 -14.41
N GLU A 458 -0.46 -11.44 -13.27
CA GLU A 458 -1.06 -11.28 -11.95
C GLU A 458 -1.57 -9.85 -11.74
N SER A 459 -0.81 -8.86 -12.22
CA SER A 459 -1.23 -7.45 -12.22
C SER A 459 -2.51 -7.23 -13.04
N ILE A 460 -2.54 -7.73 -14.27
CA ILE A 460 -3.72 -7.65 -15.16
C ILE A 460 -4.93 -8.32 -14.50
N LYS A 461 -4.75 -9.50 -13.89
CA LYS A 461 -5.83 -10.23 -13.21
C LYS A 461 -6.45 -9.39 -12.09
N LEU A 462 -5.64 -8.77 -11.25
CA LEU A 462 -6.13 -7.96 -10.13
C LEU A 462 -6.86 -6.70 -10.60
N TYR A 463 -6.33 -5.98 -11.60
CA TYR A 463 -7.05 -4.84 -12.17
C TYR A 463 -8.37 -5.24 -12.83
N LYS A 464 -8.44 -6.41 -13.47
CA LYS A 464 -9.71 -6.95 -13.98
C LYS A 464 -10.70 -7.26 -12.85
N GLN A 465 -10.26 -7.84 -11.74
CA GLN A 465 -11.13 -8.07 -10.57
C GLN A 465 -11.67 -6.76 -9.99
N ALA A 466 -10.86 -5.71 -9.92
CA ALA A 466 -11.33 -4.37 -9.53
C ALA A 466 -12.42 -3.85 -10.49
N LEU A 467 -12.24 -4.07 -11.81
CA LEU A 467 -13.19 -3.65 -12.85
C LEU A 467 -14.43 -4.54 -12.95
N GLU A 468 -14.40 -5.78 -12.47
CA GLU A 468 -15.60 -6.62 -12.35
C GLU A 468 -16.54 -6.08 -11.27
N ILE A 469 -16.00 -5.52 -10.18
CA ILE A 469 -16.77 -4.90 -9.09
C ILE A 469 -17.24 -3.49 -9.50
N ASN A 470 -16.35 -2.69 -10.09
CA ASN A 470 -16.69 -1.37 -10.62
C ASN A 470 -16.10 -1.18 -12.04
N PRO A 471 -16.90 -1.39 -13.09
CA PRO A 471 -16.46 -1.28 -14.49
C PRO A 471 -15.98 0.10 -14.94
N GLU A 472 -16.30 1.13 -14.17
CA GLU A 472 -15.97 2.54 -14.45
C GLU A 472 -14.87 3.09 -13.54
N ASN A 473 -14.18 2.24 -12.77
CA ASN A 473 -13.06 2.68 -11.96
C ASN A 473 -11.87 3.12 -12.83
N THR A 474 -11.62 4.44 -12.87
CA THR A 474 -10.57 5.06 -13.70
C THR A 474 -9.17 4.64 -13.28
N GLU A 475 -8.89 4.57 -11.98
CA GLU A 475 -7.58 4.16 -11.44
C GLU A 475 -7.19 2.73 -11.88
N ALA A 476 -8.14 1.80 -11.87
CA ALA A 476 -7.92 0.44 -12.36
C ALA A 476 -7.71 0.39 -13.88
N LEU A 477 -8.43 1.21 -14.67
CA LEU A 477 -8.22 1.33 -16.12
C LEU A 477 -6.83 1.90 -16.46
N VAL A 478 -6.41 2.97 -15.77
CA VAL A 478 -5.09 3.57 -15.94
C VAL A 478 -3.99 2.60 -15.49
N GLY A 479 -4.19 1.90 -14.37
CA GLY A 479 -3.30 0.84 -13.90
C GLY A 479 -3.12 -0.27 -14.94
N LEU A 480 -4.21 -0.77 -15.52
CA LEU A 480 -4.20 -1.79 -16.56
C LEU A 480 -3.51 -1.29 -17.85
N GLY A 481 -3.83 -0.06 -18.28
CA GLY A 481 -3.17 0.56 -19.43
C GLY A 481 -1.67 0.72 -19.22
N ARG A 482 -1.24 1.10 -18.01
CA ARG A 482 0.17 1.22 -17.61
C ARG A 482 0.89 -0.13 -17.60
N THR A 483 0.24 -1.17 -17.10
CA THR A 483 0.79 -2.53 -17.16
C THR A 483 0.97 -3.01 -18.60
N HIS A 484 -0.01 -2.75 -19.47
CA HIS A 484 0.13 -3.04 -20.91
C HIS A 484 1.22 -2.20 -21.59
N PHE A 485 1.34 -0.92 -21.23
CA PHE A 485 2.38 -0.03 -21.75
C PHE A 485 3.78 -0.55 -21.44
N TYR A 486 4.05 -0.93 -20.19
CA TYR A 486 5.34 -1.49 -19.77
C TYR A 486 5.59 -2.90 -20.29
N ASN A 487 4.56 -3.57 -20.81
CA ASN A 487 4.65 -4.88 -21.46
C ASN A 487 4.64 -4.78 -23.00
N ASP A 488 4.95 -3.59 -23.56
CA ASP A 488 5.00 -3.32 -25.01
C ASP A 488 3.69 -3.58 -25.78
N GLN A 489 2.55 -3.61 -25.07
CA GLN A 489 1.21 -3.81 -25.63
C GLN A 489 0.49 -2.46 -25.78
N TRP A 490 1.04 -1.60 -26.62
CA TRP A 490 0.63 -0.19 -26.72
C TRP A 490 -0.81 0.03 -27.20
N ASP A 491 -1.31 -0.82 -28.11
CA ASP A 491 -2.70 -0.72 -28.59
C ASP A 491 -3.71 -0.97 -27.45
N LEU A 492 -3.39 -1.94 -26.58
CA LEU A 492 -4.18 -2.22 -25.39
C LEU A 492 -4.05 -1.09 -24.37
N ALA A 493 -2.85 -0.57 -24.18
CA ALA A 493 -2.61 0.58 -23.30
C ALA A 493 -3.48 1.79 -23.71
N GLU A 494 -3.44 2.15 -24.99
CA GLU A 494 -4.24 3.26 -25.55
C GLU A 494 -5.73 3.02 -25.34
N LYS A 495 -6.23 1.82 -25.64
CA LYS A 495 -7.64 1.46 -25.44
C LYS A 495 -8.09 1.70 -24.00
N HIS A 496 -7.28 1.32 -23.02
CA HIS A 496 -7.61 1.50 -21.60
C HIS A 496 -7.52 2.97 -21.17
N TYR A 497 -6.49 3.71 -21.60
CA TYR A 497 -6.37 5.14 -21.32
C TYR A 497 -7.53 5.94 -21.91
N ARG A 498 -7.91 5.70 -23.17
CA ARG A 498 -9.08 6.34 -23.80
C ARG A 498 -10.38 6.03 -23.08
N LYS A 499 -10.55 4.79 -22.58
CA LYS A 499 -11.73 4.43 -21.78
C LYS A 499 -11.75 5.21 -20.46
N ALA A 500 -10.62 5.33 -19.77
CA ALA A 500 -10.51 6.11 -18.54
C ALA A 500 -10.85 7.59 -18.79
N LEU A 501 -10.31 8.19 -19.84
CA LEU A 501 -10.57 9.59 -20.22
C LEU A 501 -12.02 9.83 -20.70
N LYS A 502 -12.69 8.82 -21.26
CA LYS A 502 -14.12 8.94 -21.58
C LYS A 502 -14.98 9.04 -20.32
N ILE A 503 -14.59 8.37 -19.23
CA ILE A 503 -15.29 8.41 -17.93
C ILE A 503 -14.94 9.70 -17.18
N GLN A 504 -13.64 10.02 -17.11
CA GLN A 504 -13.12 11.21 -16.43
C GLN A 504 -12.17 11.98 -17.37
N PRO A 505 -12.68 12.96 -18.14
CA PRO A 505 -11.88 13.69 -19.14
C PRO A 505 -10.67 14.44 -18.57
N ASN A 506 -10.71 14.79 -17.28
CA ASN A 506 -9.66 15.55 -16.59
C ASN A 506 -8.78 14.65 -15.69
N ASP A 507 -8.78 13.34 -15.90
CA ASP A 507 -7.86 12.44 -15.18
C ASP A 507 -6.41 12.71 -15.61
N VAL A 508 -5.64 13.31 -14.69
CA VAL A 508 -4.26 13.75 -14.94
C VAL A 508 -3.34 12.56 -15.26
N GLU A 509 -3.51 11.42 -14.58
CA GLU A 509 -2.65 10.25 -14.78
C GLU A 509 -2.92 9.63 -16.15
N ALA A 510 -4.20 9.53 -16.55
CA ALA A 510 -4.60 9.05 -17.86
C ALA A 510 -4.13 9.97 -19.00
N LEU A 511 -4.27 11.30 -18.85
CA LEU A 511 -3.79 12.29 -19.84
C LEU A 511 -2.27 12.20 -20.02
N GLN A 512 -1.52 12.19 -18.92
CA GLN A 512 -0.07 12.06 -18.96
C GLN A 512 0.38 10.73 -19.57
N ALA A 513 -0.34 9.64 -19.29
CA ALA A 513 -0.03 8.34 -19.84
C ALA A 513 -0.29 8.28 -21.36
N GLN A 514 -1.36 8.92 -21.84
CA GLN A 514 -1.65 9.02 -23.26
C GLN A 514 -0.64 9.92 -23.99
N GLU A 515 -0.33 11.10 -23.46
CA GLU A 515 0.68 12.00 -24.03
C GLU A 515 2.06 11.30 -24.11
N ARG A 516 2.43 10.55 -23.07
CA ARG A 516 3.64 9.74 -23.07
C ARG A 516 3.63 8.75 -24.23
N LEU A 517 2.52 8.04 -24.44
CA LEU A 517 2.38 7.07 -25.51
C LEU A 517 2.51 7.73 -26.89
N GLU A 518 1.89 8.89 -27.11
CA GLU A 518 1.97 9.67 -28.35
C GLU A 518 3.41 10.13 -28.64
N ARG A 519 4.13 10.66 -27.64
CA ARG A 519 5.55 11.02 -27.77
C ARG A 519 6.42 9.83 -28.17
N PHE A 520 6.12 8.64 -27.67
CA PHE A 520 6.87 7.42 -28.03
C PHE A 520 6.67 6.98 -29.49
N GLN A 521 5.64 7.47 -30.18
CA GLN A 521 5.32 7.18 -31.57
C GLN A 521 5.76 8.30 -32.54
N ALA A 522 6.27 9.43 -32.03
CA ALA A 522 6.68 10.56 -32.86
C ALA A 522 7.84 10.18 -33.81
N PRO A 523 7.85 10.73 -35.04
CA PRO A 523 8.99 10.58 -35.93
C PRO A 523 10.25 11.24 -35.38
N THR A 524 11.41 10.74 -35.80
CA THR A 524 12.71 11.36 -35.52
C THR A 524 13.36 11.77 -36.83
N LEU A 525 13.81 13.02 -36.93
CA LEU A 525 14.60 13.51 -38.05
C LEU A 525 16.06 13.67 -37.63
N ILE A 526 16.95 13.03 -38.38
CA ILE A 526 18.39 13.18 -38.22
C ILE A 526 18.95 13.79 -39.51
N THR A 527 19.48 15.01 -39.41
CA THR A 527 20.20 15.65 -40.51
C THR A 527 21.68 15.61 -40.23
N ARG A 528 22.47 15.15 -41.19
CA ARG A 528 23.92 15.10 -41.13
C ARG A 528 24.53 15.85 -42.30
N PHE A 529 25.45 16.76 -42.00
CA PHE A 529 26.33 17.38 -42.98
C PHE A 529 27.70 16.77 -42.83
N GLU A 530 28.29 16.25 -43.90
CA GLU A 530 29.63 15.67 -43.95
C GLU A 530 30.48 16.49 -44.92
N PHE A 531 31.68 16.86 -44.48
CA PHE A 531 32.69 17.53 -45.29
C PHE A 531 33.92 16.64 -45.29
N PHE A 532 34.43 16.31 -46.46
CA PHE A 532 35.55 15.41 -46.64
C PHE A 532 36.59 16.09 -47.54
N GLU A 533 37.83 16.10 -47.08
CA GLU A 533 38.99 16.43 -47.91
C GLU A 533 39.97 15.26 -47.89
N PHE A 534 40.35 14.82 -49.08
CA PHE A 534 41.34 13.77 -49.31
C PHE A 534 42.49 14.38 -50.11
N GLN A 535 43.71 14.20 -49.60
CA GLN A 535 44.93 14.63 -50.28
C GLN A 535 45.82 13.41 -50.48
N ASP A 536 46.13 13.15 -51.74
CA ASP A 536 47.08 12.12 -52.14
C ASP A 536 48.42 12.76 -52.50
N ARG A 537 49.49 12.26 -51.88
CA ARG A 537 50.86 12.75 -52.06
C ARG A 537 51.76 11.59 -52.46
N PRO A 538 52.14 11.50 -53.74
CA PRO A 538 53.02 10.44 -54.22
C PRO A 538 54.44 10.60 -53.66
N ASP A 539 55.31 9.59 -53.87
CA ASP A 539 56.71 9.59 -53.42
C ASP A 539 57.39 10.94 -53.79
N PRO A 540 57.98 11.67 -52.81
CA PRO A 540 58.62 12.96 -53.06
C PRO A 540 59.83 12.90 -54.03
N THR A 541 60.27 11.71 -54.42
CA THR A 541 61.33 11.50 -55.42
C THR A 541 60.82 11.33 -56.85
N GLU A 542 59.50 11.18 -57.06
CA GLU A 542 58.88 11.03 -58.38
C GLU A 542 57.97 12.25 -58.70
N ASN A 543 57.98 12.73 -59.96
CA ASN A 543 57.22 13.91 -60.42
C ASN A 543 55.71 13.63 -60.59
N PHE A 544 55.05 12.99 -59.63
CA PHE A 544 53.64 12.61 -59.72
C PHE A 544 52.65 13.65 -59.17
N ARG A 545 51.37 13.45 -59.50
CA ARG A 545 50.24 14.38 -59.37
C ARG A 545 49.80 14.54 -57.91
N ASP A 546 49.79 15.76 -57.38
CA ASP A 546 49.14 16.09 -56.10
C ASP A 546 47.64 16.32 -56.35
N ILE A 547 46.83 15.33 -55.98
CA ILE A 547 45.38 15.34 -56.18
C ILE A 547 44.70 15.67 -54.86
N VAL A 548 43.85 16.70 -54.88
CA VAL A 548 42.97 17.06 -53.77
C VAL A 548 41.53 16.81 -54.17
N PHE A 549 40.84 15.99 -53.41
CA PHE A 549 39.42 15.70 -53.57
C PHE A 549 38.63 16.29 -52.40
N ARG A 550 37.51 16.94 -52.70
CA ARG A 550 36.58 17.52 -51.73
C ARG A 550 35.17 17.02 -51.98
N ASP A 551 34.52 16.47 -50.95
CA ASP A 551 33.11 16.07 -50.98
C ASP A 551 32.34 16.83 -49.90
N PHE A 552 31.20 17.39 -50.28
CA PHE A 552 30.18 17.86 -49.36
C PHE A 552 28.95 16.98 -49.49
N ARG A 553 28.50 16.42 -48.36
CA ARG A 553 27.34 15.54 -48.33
C ARG A 553 26.33 15.98 -47.28
N GLU A 554 25.08 16.08 -47.69
CA GLU A 554 23.94 16.29 -46.81
C GLU A 554 23.08 15.01 -46.79
N THR A 555 22.79 14.49 -45.60
CA THR A 555 21.90 13.33 -45.41
C THR A 555 20.77 13.69 -44.45
N ALA A 556 19.53 13.48 -44.87
CA ALA A 556 18.34 13.58 -44.03
C ALA A 556 17.72 12.18 -43.86
N ASP A 557 17.74 11.67 -42.63
CA ASP A 557 17.15 10.41 -42.23
C ASP A 557 15.87 10.66 -41.41
N TYR A 558 14.72 10.25 -41.95
CA TYR A 558 13.44 10.28 -41.26
C TYR A 558 13.06 8.88 -40.77
N PHE A 559 12.89 8.73 -39.46
CA PHE A 559 12.48 7.49 -38.83
C PHE A 559 11.06 7.60 -38.29
N TYR A 560 10.18 6.69 -38.71
CA TYR A 560 8.83 6.58 -38.19
C TYR A 560 8.63 5.25 -37.46
N LYS A 561 8.15 5.31 -36.22
CA LYS A 561 7.95 4.13 -35.38
C LYS A 561 6.54 3.59 -35.57
N LEU A 562 6.41 2.65 -36.50
CA LEU A 562 5.14 2.00 -36.84
C LEU A 562 4.60 1.13 -35.68
N SER A 563 5.50 0.51 -34.89
CA SER A 563 5.12 -0.29 -33.72
C SER A 563 6.30 -0.47 -32.75
N ALA A 564 6.12 -1.21 -31.66
CA ALA A 564 7.22 -1.62 -30.78
C ALA A 564 8.30 -2.44 -31.49
N LYS A 565 7.92 -3.09 -32.59
CA LYS A 565 8.76 -4.01 -33.33
C LYS A 565 9.17 -3.48 -34.71
N SER A 566 8.56 -2.40 -35.18
CA SER A 566 8.65 -1.96 -36.58
C SER A 566 9.07 -0.50 -36.68
N ARG A 567 10.06 -0.22 -37.53
CA ARG A 567 10.51 1.15 -37.84
C ARG A 567 10.68 1.30 -39.34
N LEU A 568 10.02 2.31 -39.91
CA LEU A 568 10.23 2.78 -41.26
C LEU A 568 11.35 3.82 -41.27
N GLN A 569 12.23 3.75 -42.25
CA GLN A 569 13.26 4.73 -42.53
C GLN A 569 13.06 5.26 -43.95
N LEU A 570 13.02 6.59 -44.09
CA LEU A 570 13.13 7.29 -45.35
C LEU A 570 14.42 8.09 -45.31
N ARG A 571 15.27 7.94 -46.33
CA ARG A 571 16.52 8.69 -46.43
C ARG A 571 16.53 9.49 -47.72
N TYR A 572 17.03 10.71 -47.62
CA TYR A 572 17.48 11.51 -48.74
C TYR A 572 18.94 11.90 -48.50
N GLN A 573 19.80 11.71 -49.48
CA GLN A 573 21.19 12.10 -49.45
C GLN A 573 21.55 12.84 -50.74
N ARG A 574 22.25 13.96 -50.59
CA ARG A 574 22.86 14.72 -51.67
C ARG A 574 24.35 14.83 -51.43
N SER A 575 25.17 14.63 -52.46
CA SER A 575 26.61 14.89 -52.43
C SER A 575 27.06 15.72 -53.62
N ASP A 576 27.99 16.65 -53.37
CA ASP A 576 28.64 17.51 -54.35
C ASP A 576 30.16 17.33 -54.22
N GLN A 577 30.81 16.82 -55.26
CA GLN A 577 32.21 16.41 -55.25
C GLN A 577 33.05 17.21 -56.24
N LYS A 578 34.26 17.63 -55.82
CA LYS A 578 35.21 18.40 -56.63
C LYS A 578 36.63 17.84 -56.51
N GLN A 579 37.28 17.62 -57.65
CA GLN A 579 38.68 17.20 -57.72
C GLN A 579 39.57 18.32 -58.27
N VAL A 580 40.80 18.41 -57.76
CA VAL A 580 41.82 19.38 -58.19
C VAL A 580 43.15 18.65 -58.36
N ASP A 581 43.72 18.70 -59.56
CA ASP A 581 45.09 18.28 -59.82
C ASP A 581 46.02 19.52 -59.76
N LYS A 582 46.85 19.60 -58.70
CA LYS A 582 47.74 20.75 -58.51
C LYS A 582 48.90 20.79 -59.50
N ALA A 583 49.32 19.65 -60.04
CA ALA A 583 50.46 19.60 -60.97
C ALA A 583 50.12 20.21 -62.33
N ASN A 584 48.86 20.07 -62.76
CA ASN A 584 48.39 20.56 -64.06
C ASN A 584 47.49 21.81 -63.98
N ASN A 585 47.17 22.28 -62.76
CA ASN A 585 46.22 23.38 -62.50
C ASN A 585 44.84 23.13 -63.14
N LEU A 586 44.46 21.86 -63.27
CA LEU A 586 43.18 21.41 -63.85
C LEU A 586 42.16 21.20 -62.73
N THR A 587 40.95 21.73 -62.94
CA THR A 587 39.77 21.48 -62.08
C THR A 587 38.88 20.51 -62.82
N ASP A 588 39.13 19.22 -62.61
CA ASP A 588 38.40 18.17 -63.28
C ASP A 588 37.11 17.86 -62.48
N PHE A 589 35.96 18.10 -63.13
CA PHE A 589 34.58 17.65 -62.83
C PHE A 589 33.91 18.00 -61.47
N ASN A 590 32.62 18.33 -61.54
CA ASN A 590 31.70 18.43 -60.40
C ASN A 590 30.65 17.30 -60.51
N ILE A 591 30.71 16.33 -59.60
CA ILE A 591 29.80 15.19 -59.58
C ILE A 591 28.74 15.41 -58.49
N GLY A 592 27.47 15.46 -58.93
CA GLY A 592 26.31 15.48 -58.06
C GLY A 592 25.67 14.09 -57.99
N ALA A 593 25.49 13.54 -56.79
CA ALA A 593 24.73 12.30 -56.59
C ALA A 593 23.59 12.53 -55.60
N ASN A 594 22.38 12.08 -55.98
CA ASN A 594 21.20 12.13 -55.13
C ASN A 594 20.68 10.71 -54.89
N ILE A 595 20.75 10.25 -53.65
CA ILE A 595 20.29 8.92 -53.25
C ILE A 595 19.00 9.06 -52.43
N GLY A 596 17.95 8.38 -52.87
CA GLY A 596 16.77 8.14 -52.06
C GLY A 596 16.77 6.71 -51.52
N SER A 597 16.27 6.51 -50.31
CA SER A 597 16.13 5.18 -49.73
C SER A 597 14.82 4.98 -49.01
N ILE A 598 14.31 3.75 -49.09
CA ILE A 598 13.22 3.26 -48.24
C ILE A 598 13.73 2.03 -47.49
N GLY A 599 13.56 2.03 -46.17
CA GLY A 599 14.00 0.92 -45.32
C GLY A 599 12.96 0.54 -44.27
N LEU A 600 12.93 -0.75 -43.93
CA LEU A 600 12.10 -1.30 -42.87
C LEU A 600 12.97 -2.13 -41.93
N ALA A 601 12.90 -1.84 -40.64
CA ALA A 601 13.46 -2.68 -39.60
C ALA A 601 12.33 -3.31 -38.77
N GLN A 602 12.35 -4.63 -38.65
CA GLN A 602 11.32 -5.43 -37.97
C GLN A 602 11.97 -6.37 -36.94
N LYS A 603 11.48 -6.34 -35.71
CA LYS A 603 11.74 -7.38 -34.71
C LYS A 603 10.68 -8.47 -34.83
N LEU A 604 11.12 -9.69 -35.07
CA LEU A 604 10.30 -10.88 -35.11
C LEU A 604 10.37 -11.61 -33.75
N PRO A 605 9.51 -12.61 -33.48
CA PRO A 605 9.60 -13.43 -32.27
C PRO A 605 10.99 -14.08 -32.10
N GLN A 606 11.28 -14.57 -30.89
CA GLN A 606 12.51 -15.32 -30.57
C GLN A 606 13.83 -14.55 -30.82
N ASN A 607 13.84 -13.23 -30.64
CA ASN A 607 15.00 -12.35 -30.82
C ASN A 607 15.59 -12.37 -32.25
N ILE A 608 14.73 -12.55 -33.26
CA ILE A 608 15.12 -12.45 -34.67
C ILE A 608 14.89 -11.00 -35.14
N GLY A 609 15.91 -10.38 -35.73
CA GLY A 609 15.84 -9.07 -36.36
C GLY A 609 15.85 -9.20 -37.87
N LEU A 610 14.99 -8.45 -38.54
CA LEU A 610 14.91 -8.33 -40.00
C LEU A 610 15.12 -6.87 -40.38
N ARG A 611 16.00 -6.60 -41.33
CA ARG A 611 16.17 -5.27 -41.91
C ARG A 611 16.24 -5.38 -43.42
N PHE A 612 15.48 -4.51 -44.08
CA PHE A 612 15.51 -4.32 -45.52
C PHE A 612 15.77 -2.84 -45.80
N ARG A 613 16.55 -2.56 -46.85
CA ARG A 613 16.69 -1.23 -47.41
C ARG A 613 16.88 -1.35 -48.91
N PHE A 614 16.23 -0.44 -49.63
CA PHE A 614 16.39 -0.28 -51.06
C PHE A 614 16.80 1.16 -51.34
N ASP A 615 17.93 1.31 -52.02
CA ASP A 615 18.53 2.56 -52.43
C ASP A 615 18.30 2.73 -53.94
N PHE A 616 17.78 3.89 -54.30
CA PHE A 616 17.64 4.32 -55.69
C PHE A 616 18.44 5.60 -55.87
N ASN A 617 19.35 5.58 -56.84
CA ASN A 617 20.23 6.69 -57.13
C ASN A 617 19.74 7.43 -58.39
N ARG A 618 19.79 8.76 -58.36
CA ARG A 618 19.67 9.60 -59.55
C ARG A 618 20.97 10.39 -59.68
N PHE A 619 21.81 9.97 -60.61
CA PHE A 619 23.04 10.67 -60.93
C PHE A 619 22.74 11.95 -61.74
N GLU A 620 23.33 13.08 -61.38
CA GLU A 620 23.24 14.30 -62.20
C GLU A 620 24.57 15.06 -62.18
N ASN A 621 25.28 15.02 -63.30
CA ASN A 621 26.46 15.82 -63.56
C ASN A 621 26.00 17.14 -64.25
N LYS A 622 26.68 18.27 -64.01
CA LYS A 622 26.58 19.49 -64.84
C LYS A 622 27.93 20.22 -64.94
N GLY A 623 28.88 19.64 -65.67
CA GLY A 623 29.97 20.40 -66.26
C GLY A 623 31.15 19.58 -66.80
N ASN A 624 30.96 18.92 -67.93
CA ASN A 624 31.63 19.42 -69.14
C ASN A 624 30.51 19.88 -70.07
N ASN A 625 30.78 20.69 -71.07
CA ASN A 625 29.82 21.00 -72.11
C ASN A 625 29.40 19.77 -72.97
N VAL A 626 29.40 18.54 -72.44
CA VAL A 626 28.72 17.39 -73.03
C VAL A 626 28.18 16.47 -71.94
N PHE A 627 26.87 16.27 -71.99
CA PHE A 627 26.08 15.27 -71.28
C PHE A 627 25.42 14.37 -72.32
N ASN A 628 25.52 13.06 -72.14
CA ASN A 628 24.44 12.18 -72.58
C ASN A 628 23.73 11.67 -71.33
N LEU A 629 22.42 11.95 -71.24
CA LEU A 629 21.51 11.08 -70.50
C LEU A 629 21.65 9.69 -71.13
N SER A 630 21.96 8.66 -70.34
CA SER A 630 22.18 7.25 -70.75
C SER A 630 23.60 6.83 -71.16
N SER A 631 24.61 7.11 -70.35
CA SER A 631 25.91 6.45 -70.47
C SER A 631 26.44 6.17 -69.06
N SER A 632 26.34 4.89 -68.64
CA SER A 632 26.97 4.19 -67.50
C SER A 632 26.98 4.94 -66.14
N GLU A 633 26.47 4.52 -64.98
CA GLU A 633 26.04 3.29 -64.34
C GLU A 633 24.89 3.75 -63.41
N THR A 634 23.66 3.21 -63.53
CA THR A 634 22.62 3.51 -62.51
C THR A 634 22.64 2.47 -61.42
N ASP A 635 23.35 2.78 -60.33
CA ASP A 635 23.50 1.89 -59.18
C ASP A 635 22.21 1.85 -58.36
N TYR A 636 21.48 0.74 -58.46
CA TYR A 636 20.44 0.37 -57.50
C TYR A 636 21.00 -0.66 -56.55
N ALA A 637 20.88 -0.41 -55.25
CA ALA A 637 21.36 -1.33 -54.23
C ALA A 637 20.22 -1.73 -53.30
N GLY A 638 20.01 -3.03 -53.15
CA GLY A 638 19.07 -3.59 -52.17
C GLY A 638 19.81 -4.51 -51.21
N PHE A 639 19.50 -4.42 -49.92
CA PHE A 639 19.98 -5.41 -48.96
C PHE A 639 18.87 -5.93 -48.06
N PHE A 640 19.07 -7.19 -47.67
CA PHE A 640 18.31 -7.91 -46.67
C PHE A 640 19.26 -8.44 -45.60
N LEU A 641 18.91 -8.20 -44.34
CA LEU A 641 19.68 -8.64 -43.18
C LEU A 641 18.77 -9.39 -42.21
N LEU A 642 19.18 -10.60 -41.84
CA LEU A 642 18.55 -11.38 -40.80
C LEU A 642 19.56 -11.62 -39.67
N THR A 643 19.19 -11.25 -38.45
CA THR A 643 20.05 -11.37 -37.27
C THR A 643 19.37 -12.18 -36.17
N LYS A 644 20.14 -12.99 -35.46
CA LYS A 644 19.67 -13.75 -34.28
C LYS A 644 20.69 -13.71 -33.16
N ARG A 645 20.24 -13.34 -31.97
CA ARG A 645 21.07 -13.33 -30.75
C ARG A 645 20.63 -14.41 -29.78
N LEU A 646 21.59 -15.26 -29.37
CA LEU A 646 21.42 -16.31 -28.38
C LEU A 646 22.49 -16.14 -27.30
N GLY A 647 22.19 -15.34 -26.27
CA GLY A 647 23.14 -15.02 -25.21
C GLY A 647 24.38 -14.29 -25.75
N LYS A 648 25.53 -14.97 -25.70
CA LYS A 648 26.84 -14.49 -26.18
C LYS A 648 27.10 -14.74 -27.68
N HIS A 649 26.19 -15.45 -28.35
CA HIS A 649 26.30 -15.81 -29.77
C HIS A 649 25.44 -14.88 -30.61
N TYR A 650 26.02 -14.38 -31.70
CA TYR A 650 25.36 -13.48 -32.65
C TYR A 650 25.55 -14.00 -34.07
N PHE A 651 24.44 -14.34 -34.71
CA PHE A 651 24.41 -14.85 -36.07
C PHE A 651 23.79 -13.80 -36.98
N THR A 652 24.43 -13.53 -38.12
CA THR A 652 23.91 -12.63 -39.14
C THR A 652 24.01 -13.31 -40.49
N THR A 653 22.94 -13.22 -41.29
CA THR A 653 22.97 -13.61 -42.70
C THR A 653 22.52 -12.41 -43.52
N SER A 654 23.24 -12.10 -44.58
CA SER A 654 22.88 -11.00 -45.48
C SER A 654 22.79 -11.46 -46.92
N PHE A 655 21.89 -10.81 -47.64
CA PHE A 655 21.84 -10.82 -49.09
C PHE A 655 21.86 -9.37 -49.55
N ALA A 656 22.79 -9.02 -50.43
CA ALA A 656 22.81 -7.73 -51.10
C ALA A 656 22.83 -7.94 -52.61
N ARG A 657 22.18 -7.04 -53.33
CA ARG A 657 22.22 -6.99 -54.79
C ARG A 657 22.45 -5.56 -55.22
N GLU A 658 23.50 -5.39 -56.01
CA GLU A 658 23.82 -4.15 -56.72
C GLU A 658 23.57 -4.39 -58.20
N LEU A 659 22.86 -3.45 -58.83
CA LEU A 659 22.53 -3.48 -60.25
C LEU A 659 23.24 -2.31 -60.93
N PHE A 660 23.97 -2.61 -62.00
CA PHE A 660 24.64 -1.64 -62.85
C PHE A 660 23.96 -1.68 -64.21
N ILE A 661 23.59 -0.51 -64.73
CA ILE A 661 23.01 -0.40 -66.07
C ILE A 661 23.93 0.45 -66.90
N ASP A 662 24.61 -0.20 -67.85
CA ASP A 662 25.44 0.48 -68.83
C ASP A 662 24.66 0.63 -70.16
N THR A 663 24.81 1.82 -70.73
CA THR A 663 24.13 2.32 -71.92
C THR A 663 25.11 3.02 -72.88
N GLU A 664 26.42 3.04 -72.58
CA GLU A 664 27.47 3.74 -73.34
C GLU A 664 27.64 3.23 -74.77
N THR A 665 27.49 1.92 -74.97
CA THR A 665 27.83 1.27 -76.25
C THR A 665 26.67 1.23 -77.25
N GLY A 666 25.51 1.82 -76.92
CA GLY A 666 24.27 1.70 -77.70
C GLY A 666 23.52 0.38 -77.51
N ASN A 667 24.09 -0.56 -76.76
CA ASN A 667 23.42 -1.76 -76.26
C ASN A 667 23.11 -1.59 -74.76
N LEU A 668 21.93 -2.03 -74.32
CA LEU A 668 21.58 -2.07 -72.89
C LEU A 668 22.23 -3.31 -72.25
N THR A 669 23.25 -3.11 -71.42
CA THR A 669 23.83 -4.15 -70.57
C THR A 669 23.38 -3.93 -69.13
N VAL A 670 22.80 -4.97 -68.53
CA VAL A 670 22.45 -4.97 -67.10
C VAL A 670 23.40 -5.92 -66.42
N GLU A 671 24.25 -5.37 -65.56
CA GLU A 671 25.15 -6.13 -64.72
C GLU A 671 24.63 -6.19 -63.30
N SER A 672 25.02 -7.22 -62.56
CA SER A 672 24.69 -7.31 -61.14
C SER A 672 25.78 -8.00 -60.35
N ILE A 673 25.97 -7.49 -59.14
CA ILE A 673 26.78 -8.14 -58.10
C ILE A 673 25.80 -8.61 -57.02
N ASN A 674 25.75 -9.92 -56.80
CA ASN A 674 24.97 -10.50 -55.70
C ASN A 674 25.94 -10.94 -54.60
N THR A 675 25.82 -10.35 -53.42
CA THR A 675 26.64 -10.68 -52.26
C THR A 675 25.84 -11.48 -51.25
N TYR A 676 26.35 -12.66 -50.90
CA TYR A 676 25.80 -13.51 -49.86
C TYR A 676 26.79 -13.56 -48.70
N SER A 677 26.35 -13.36 -47.47
CA SER A 677 27.23 -13.51 -46.30
C SER A 677 26.58 -14.24 -45.14
N ALA A 678 27.39 -14.95 -44.37
CA ALA A 678 26.99 -15.56 -43.11
C ALA A 678 28.06 -15.27 -42.06
N SER A 679 27.72 -14.49 -41.04
CA SER A 679 28.64 -14.14 -39.96
C SER A 679 28.23 -14.74 -38.62
N TYR A 680 29.26 -15.12 -37.87
CA TYR A 680 29.16 -15.62 -36.51
C TYR A 680 30.12 -14.83 -35.61
N ASP A 681 29.55 -14.06 -34.69
CA ASP A 681 30.26 -13.29 -33.68
C ASP A 681 29.95 -13.87 -32.30
N VAL A 682 30.99 -14.14 -31.52
CA VAL A 682 30.87 -14.72 -30.18
C VAL A 682 31.80 -14.05 -29.19
N ASN A 683 31.22 -13.61 -28.06
CA ASN A 683 32.00 -13.23 -26.89
C ASN A 683 32.39 -14.50 -26.13
N ILE A 684 33.66 -14.91 -26.27
CA ILE A 684 34.18 -16.11 -25.61
C ILE A 684 34.29 -15.85 -24.10
N THR A 685 34.85 -14.69 -23.74
CA THR A 685 34.98 -14.17 -22.37
C THR A 685 34.58 -12.70 -22.33
N GLU A 686 34.67 -12.04 -21.16
CA GLU A 686 34.51 -10.57 -21.07
C GLU A 686 35.67 -9.78 -21.71
N HIS A 687 36.75 -10.47 -22.08
CA HIS A 687 37.96 -9.88 -22.65
C HIS A 687 38.25 -10.34 -24.08
N LEU A 688 37.58 -11.38 -24.58
CA LEU A 688 37.89 -11.99 -25.88
C LEU A 688 36.62 -12.23 -26.70
N SER A 689 36.64 -11.76 -27.94
CA SER A 689 35.59 -12.00 -28.93
C SER A 689 36.18 -12.48 -30.26
N LEU A 690 35.40 -13.26 -30.99
CA LEU A 690 35.78 -13.84 -32.28
C LEU A 690 34.66 -13.61 -33.29
N LEU A 691 35.02 -13.15 -34.48
CA LEU A 691 34.15 -13.02 -35.64
C LEU A 691 34.66 -13.90 -36.77
N LEU A 692 33.76 -14.70 -37.33
CA LEU A 692 33.94 -15.41 -38.59
C LEU A 692 32.91 -14.85 -39.58
N ASN A 693 33.36 -14.42 -40.75
CA ASN A 693 32.49 -13.85 -41.77
C ASN A 693 32.94 -14.28 -43.18
N PRO A 694 32.49 -15.45 -43.65
CA PRO A 694 32.51 -15.79 -45.06
C PRO A 694 31.43 -15.03 -45.84
N SER A 695 31.83 -14.51 -46.99
CA SER A 695 30.96 -13.94 -48.03
C SER A 695 31.39 -14.36 -49.43
N TRP A 696 30.44 -14.35 -50.35
CA TRP A 696 30.63 -14.73 -51.74
C TRP A 696 29.91 -13.73 -52.64
N ASP A 697 30.64 -13.19 -53.61
CA ASP A 697 30.13 -12.28 -54.64
C ASP A 697 29.98 -13.03 -55.97
N ASP A 698 28.80 -12.95 -56.55
CA ASP A 698 28.43 -13.52 -57.85
C ASP A 698 28.20 -12.39 -58.87
N TYR A 699 29.00 -12.38 -59.93
CA TYR A 699 29.03 -11.34 -60.97
C TYR A 699 28.31 -11.84 -62.23
N SER A 700 27.37 -11.05 -62.75
CA SER A 700 26.60 -11.48 -63.93
C SER A 700 27.40 -11.55 -65.24
N ASN A 701 28.45 -10.73 -65.40
CA ASN A 701 29.24 -10.59 -66.64
C ASN A 701 30.74 -10.92 -66.50
N LEU A 702 31.29 -10.99 -65.28
CA LEU A 702 32.65 -11.48 -65.02
C LEU A 702 32.57 -12.98 -64.77
N THR A 703 33.36 -13.80 -65.48
CA THR A 703 33.33 -15.28 -65.41
C THR A 703 33.93 -15.85 -64.12
N GLY A 704 33.63 -15.28 -62.96
CA GLY A 704 34.21 -15.72 -61.69
C GLY A 704 33.35 -15.32 -60.50
N THR A 705 33.26 -16.23 -59.54
CA THR A 705 32.85 -15.92 -58.16
C THR A 705 34.05 -15.35 -57.41
N ARG A 706 33.81 -14.43 -56.47
CA ARG A 706 34.83 -13.97 -55.53
C ARG A 706 34.42 -14.36 -54.12
N ASP A 707 35.25 -15.13 -53.46
CA ASP A 707 35.05 -15.55 -52.08
C ASP A 707 35.88 -14.61 -51.20
N ASP A 708 35.26 -14.06 -50.16
CA ASP A 708 35.88 -13.20 -49.17
C ASP A 708 35.68 -13.80 -47.79
N HIS A 709 36.77 -14.11 -47.11
CA HIS A 709 36.75 -14.78 -45.81
C HIS A 709 37.46 -13.93 -44.78
N VAL A 710 36.69 -13.39 -43.82
CA VAL A 710 37.23 -12.60 -42.72
C VAL A 710 37.19 -13.40 -41.42
N ILE A 711 38.36 -13.53 -40.79
CA ILE A 711 38.53 -14.04 -39.43
C ILE A 711 39.10 -12.89 -38.60
N ARG A 712 38.43 -12.56 -37.49
CA ARG A 712 38.83 -11.47 -36.61
C ARG A 712 38.79 -11.90 -35.16
N ALA A 713 39.91 -11.73 -34.47
CA ALA A 713 40.02 -11.96 -33.03
C ALA A 713 40.28 -10.62 -32.33
N ARG A 714 39.47 -10.31 -31.32
CA ARG A 714 39.54 -9.04 -30.58
C ARG A 714 39.70 -9.29 -29.09
N TYR A 715 40.72 -8.66 -28.51
CA TYR A 715 41.09 -8.78 -27.11
C TYR A 715 41.07 -7.41 -26.40
N LEU A 716 40.26 -7.31 -25.34
CA LEU A 716 40.17 -6.16 -24.46
C LEU A 716 41.07 -6.34 -23.25
N LEU A 717 42.00 -5.41 -23.01
CA LEU A 717 42.94 -5.54 -21.89
C LEU A 717 42.21 -5.50 -20.54
N PRO A 718 42.43 -6.48 -19.63
CA PRO A 718 41.72 -6.56 -18.35
C PRO A 718 41.89 -5.32 -17.45
N PHE A 719 43.12 -4.81 -17.37
CA PHE A 719 43.49 -3.66 -16.54
C PHE A 719 43.33 -2.31 -17.27
N TYR A 720 43.49 -2.33 -18.59
CA TYR A 720 43.35 -1.16 -19.44
C TYR A 720 42.13 -1.32 -20.35
N LYS A 721 40.93 -1.34 -19.75
CA LYS A 721 39.64 -1.57 -20.46
C LYS A 721 39.30 -0.56 -21.57
N LYS A 722 40.21 0.39 -21.85
CA LYS A 722 40.14 1.41 -22.90
C LYS A 722 41.04 1.09 -24.09
N ILE A 723 41.84 0.03 -24.00
CA ILE A 723 42.75 -0.43 -25.05
C ILE A 723 42.27 -1.78 -25.53
N GLN A 724 42.06 -1.86 -26.84
CA GLN A 724 41.67 -3.07 -27.55
C GLN A 724 42.77 -3.42 -28.54
N LEU A 725 43.13 -4.69 -28.56
CA LEU A 725 44.01 -5.28 -29.58
C LEU A 725 43.15 -6.14 -30.49
N GLU A 726 43.33 -6.02 -31.79
CA GLU A 726 42.60 -6.83 -32.77
C GLU A 726 43.54 -7.32 -33.86
N TYR A 727 43.37 -8.58 -34.23
CA TYR A 727 44.03 -9.16 -35.39
C TYR A 727 42.97 -9.66 -36.36
N GLN A 728 43.13 -9.32 -37.63
CA GLN A 728 42.23 -9.70 -38.70
C GLN A 728 43.03 -10.34 -39.83
N LEU A 729 42.57 -11.51 -40.25
CA LEU A 729 42.97 -12.14 -41.50
C LEU A 729 41.79 -12.05 -42.47
N ARG A 730 42.02 -11.49 -43.65
CA ARG A 730 41.07 -11.48 -44.76
C ARG A 730 41.69 -12.17 -45.96
N TYR A 731 40.99 -13.12 -46.56
CA TYR A 731 41.43 -13.83 -47.75
C TYR A 731 40.39 -13.64 -48.87
N LEU A 732 40.87 -13.27 -50.04
CA LEU A 732 40.11 -13.09 -51.27
C LEU A 732 40.58 -14.14 -52.28
N SER A 733 39.64 -14.86 -52.91
CA SER A 733 39.98 -15.93 -53.86
C SER A 733 40.27 -15.46 -55.29
N ASN A 734 39.87 -14.23 -55.65
CA ASN A 734 40.12 -13.69 -56.99
C ASN A 734 40.21 -12.15 -56.99
N PRO A 735 41.42 -11.58 -57.22
CA PRO A 735 42.71 -12.27 -57.25
C PRO A 735 43.03 -12.93 -55.90
N ASP A 736 43.86 -13.97 -55.90
CA ASP A 736 44.35 -14.62 -54.68
C ASP A 736 45.14 -13.60 -53.83
N GLN A 737 44.51 -13.12 -52.77
CA GLN A 737 45.04 -12.05 -51.93
C GLN A 737 44.77 -12.33 -50.46
N SER A 738 45.80 -12.23 -49.63
CA SER A 738 45.68 -12.25 -48.18
C SER A 738 46.06 -10.90 -47.59
N LEU A 739 45.19 -10.39 -46.72
CA LEU A 739 45.37 -9.16 -45.98
C LEU A 739 45.49 -9.50 -44.49
N ASN A 740 46.63 -9.14 -43.91
CA ASN A 740 46.89 -9.32 -42.49
C ASN A 740 46.92 -7.96 -41.82
N SER A 741 45.97 -7.71 -40.93
CA SER A 741 45.85 -6.42 -40.26
C SER A 741 45.95 -6.58 -38.74
N PHE A 742 46.83 -5.78 -38.14
CA PHE A 742 46.93 -5.65 -36.68
C PHE A 742 46.48 -4.26 -36.25
N PHE A 743 45.57 -4.22 -35.28
CA PHE A 743 44.92 -3.01 -34.81
C PHE A 743 45.24 -2.78 -33.33
N ILE A 744 45.57 -1.53 -33.01
CA ILE A 744 45.55 -1.01 -31.65
C ILE A 744 44.50 0.10 -31.61
N ASN A 745 43.44 -0.14 -30.86
CA ASN A 745 42.36 0.82 -30.66
C ASN A 745 42.41 1.35 -29.22
N PHE A 746 42.42 2.67 -29.09
CA PHE A 746 42.30 3.36 -27.82
C PHE A 746 41.03 4.20 -27.80
N GLN A 747 40.12 3.89 -26.87
CA GLN A 747 38.88 4.64 -26.69
C GLN A 747 38.85 5.29 -25.31
N HIS A 748 38.74 6.62 -25.29
CA HIS A 748 38.62 7.38 -24.06
C HIS A 748 37.47 8.37 -24.13
N LYS A 749 36.50 8.19 -23.23
CA LYS A 749 35.42 9.15 -23.01
C LYS A 749 35.84 10.18 -21.96
N ILE A 750 36.00 11.43 -22.37
CA ILE A 750 36.32 12.57 -21.48
C ILE A 750 34.98 13.23 -21.11
N LYS A 751 34.49 12.98 -19.88
CA LYS A 751 33.14 13.37 -19.44
C LYS A 751 32.04 12.75 -20.33
N GLU A 752 30.77 13.05 -20.07
CA GLU A 752 29.67 12.40 -20.80
C GLU A 752 29.52 12.85 -22.26
N LYS A 753 30.07 14.02 -22.60
CA LYS A 753 29.82 14.71 -23.88
C LYS A 753 30.95 14.58 -24.91
N PHE A 754 32.16 14.23 -24.51
CA PHE A 754 33.32 14.19 -25.42
C PHE A 754 33.94 12.80 -25.44
N SER A 755 34.23 12.30 -26.63
CA SER A 755 34.94 11.03 -26.84
C SER A 755 36.09 11.23 -27.81
N LEU A 756 37.23 10.67 -27.43
CA LEU A 756 38.41 10.52 -28.25
C LEU A 756 38.60 9.03 -28.52
N GLU A 757 38.80 8.71 -29.79
CA GLU A 757 39.22 7.38 -30.23
C GLU A 757 40.46 7.55 -31.12
N ALA A 758 41.43 6.68 -30.94
CA ALA A 758 42.65 6.64 -31.72
C ALA A 758 42.90 5.21 -32.16
N ASP A 759 42.98 5.01 -33.46
CA ASP A 759 43.26 3.73 -34.10
C ASP A 759 44.61 3.78 -34.77
N TYR A 760 45.39 2.74 -34.55
CA TYR A 760 46.59 2.47 -35.32
C TYR A 760 46.49 1.08 -35.93
N VAL A 761 46.61 1.02 -37.25
CA VAL A 761 46.49 -0.20 -38.03
C VAL A 761 47.74 -0.39 -38.85
N ILE A 762 48.27 -1.60 -38.82
CA ILE A 762 49.29 -2.05 -39.76
C ILE A 762 48.67 -3.13 -40.62
N THR A 763 48.66 -2.94 -41.94
CA THR A 763 48.13 -3.92 -42.90
C THR A 763 49.25 -4.35 -43.84
N TYR A 764 49.46 -5.66 -43.93
CA TYR A 764 50.30 -6.26 -44.96
C TYR A 764 49.41 -6.90 -46.03
N ASN A 765 49.69 -6.57 -47.29
CA ASN A 765 48.99 -7.09 -48.46
C ASN A 765 49.91 -8.02 -49.27
N SER A 766 49.50 -9.27 -49.42
CA SER A 766 50.31 -10.27 -50.13
C SER A 766 50.28 -10.13 -51.65
N LEU A 767 49.31 -9.41 -52.23
CA LEU A 767 49.16 -9.30 -53.68
C LEU A 767 50.18 -8.32 -54.29
N ASP A 768 50.39 -7.18 -53.65
CA ASP A 768 51.29 -6.11 -54.10
C ASP A 768 52.56 -5.99 -53.24
N GLU A 769 52.68 -6.83 -52.19
CA GLU A 769 53.74 -6.80 -51.18
C GLU A 769 53.86 -5.46 -50.44
N SER A 770 52.74 -4.73 -50.30
CA SER A 770 52.70 -3.46 -49.57
C SER A 770 52.55 -3.62 -48.06
N LEU A 771 53.08 -2.63 -47.33
CA LEU A 771 52.89 -2.47 -45.89
C LEU A 771 52.38 -1.07 -45.61
N GLU A 772 51.11 -0.98 -45.23
CA GLU A 772 50.40 0.26 -44.95
C GLU A 772 50.31 0.49 -43.45
N HIS A 773 50.70 1.69 -43.02
CA HIS A 773 50.48 2.18 -41.67
C HIS A 773 49.38 3.24 -41.68
N LEU A 774 48.26 2.95 -41.04
CA LEU A 774 47.12 3.85 -40.93
C LEU A 774 46.94 4.30 -39.49
N THR A 775 46.94 5.61 -39.27
CA THR A 775 46.55 6.24 -38.00
C THR A 775 45.24 6.98 -38.21
N THR A 776 44.22 6.66 -37.42
CA THR A 776 42.95 7.40 -37.41
C THR A 776 42.73 8.02 -36.04
N LEU A 777 42.44 9.31 -36.02
CA LEU A 777 42.00 10.04 -34.82
C LEU A 777 40.55 10.44 -35.00
N PHE A 778 39.71 10.06 -34.04
CA PHE A 778 38.30 10.34 -34.02
C PHE A 778 37.94 11.17 -32.80
N PHE A 779 37.35 12.34 -33.04
CA PHE A 779 36.89 13.26 -32.01
C PHE A 779 35.38 13.41 -32.16
N SER A 780 34.63 13.13 -31.10
CA SER A 780 33.18 13.35 -31.09
C SER A 780 32.77 14.18 -29.88
N TRP A 781 32.06 15.27 -30.15
CA TRP A 781 31.56 16.20 -29.16
C TRP A 781 30.05 16.37 -29.28
N ARG A 782 29.33 15.91 -28.26
CA ARG A 782 27.91 16.18 -28.07
C ARG A 782 27.74 17.57 -27.43
N ILE A 783 27.62 18.58 -28.29
CA ILE A 783 27.44 19.99 -27.91
C ILE A 783 26.13 20.14 -27.11
N ALA A 784 25.04 19.57 -27.63
CA ALA A 784 23.71 19.56 -27.02
C ALA A 784 23.02 18.20 -27.22
N GLU A 785 21.84 18.00 -26.63
CA GLU A 785 21.11 16.73 -26.82
C GLU A 785 20.78 16.47 -28.30
N TRP A 786 20.47 17.55 -29.02
CA TRP A 786 20.07 17.59 -30.42
C TRP A 786 21.22 17.91 -31.39
N ILE A 787 22.46 18.13 -30.92
CA ILE A 787 23.63 18.41 -31.80
C ILE A 787 24.84 17.59 -31.38
N SER A 788 25.46 16.91 -32.35
CA SER A 788 26.82 16.39 -32.20
C SER A 788 27.70 16.81 -33.37
N TRP A 789 28.93 17.20 -33.03
CA TRP A 789 29.99 17.48 -33.99
C TRP A 789 31.05 16.38 -33.87
N THR A 790 31.50 15.89 -35.01
CA THR A 790 32.51 14.84 -35.05
C THR A 790 33.53 15.16 -36.13
N VAL A 791 34.77 14.80 -35.87
CA VAL A 791 35.91 14.96 -36.78
C VAL A 791 36.67 13.65 -36.79
N ASP A 792 36.96 13.14 -37.98
CA ASP A 792 37.99 12.14 -38.17
C ASP A 792 39.18 12.75 -38.93
N ALA A 793 40.37 12.31 -38.56
CA ALA A 793 41.60 12.64 -39.25
C ALA A 793 42.35 11.33 -39.46
N ARG A 794 42.59 10.97 -40.71
CA ARG A 794 43.32 9.75 -41.07
C ARG A 794 44.60 10.12 -41.79
N TYR A 795 45.65 9.44 -41.39
CA TYR A 795 46.97 9.52 -41.99
C TYR A 795 47.38 8.10 -42.36
N ALA A 796 47.49 7.82 -43.65
CA ALA A 796 48.01 6.56 -44.16
C ALA A 796 49.39 6.79 -44.78
N LYS A 797 50.29 5.83 -44.58
CA LYS A 797 51.60 5.81 -45.22
C LYS A 797 51.93 4.38 -45.65
N GLU A 798 52.20 4.21 -46.93
CA GLU A 798 52.82 2.98 -47.42
C GLU A 798 54.34 3.02 -47.23
N THR A 799 54.96 1.89 -46.97
CA THR A 799 56.40 1.84 -46.60
C THR A 799 57.27 0.92 -47.42
N LEU A 800 56.70 0.00 -48.22
CA LEU A 800 57.48 -0.98 -48.98
C LEU A 800 57.65 -0.63 -50.46
N LYS A 801 56.57 -0.23 -51.16
CA LYS A 801 56.60 -0.09 -52.62
C LYS A 801 56.44 1.35 -53.07
N ASP A 802 55.23 1.90 -52.99
CA ASP A 802 54.90 3.17 -53.64
C ASP A 802 55.19 4.38 -52.72
N LYS A 803 55.33 4.13 -51.41
CA LYS A 803 55.58 5.13 -50.35
C LYS A 803 54.59 6.29 -50.31
N ASP A 804 53.40 6.09 -50.86
CA ASP A 804 52.35 7.08 -50.91
C ASP A 804 51.91 7.50 -49.50
N ILE A 805 51.56 8.79 -49.40
CA ILE A 805 51.05 9.39 -48.17
C ILE A 805 49.67 9.94 -48.47
N THR A 806 48.68 9.37 -47.79
CA THR A 806 47.30 9.81 -47.88
C THR A 806 46.88 10.53 -46.61
N GLN A 807 46.29 11.71 -46.76
CA GLN A 807 45.69 12.46 -45.66
C GLN A 807 44.20 12.65 -45.90
N VAL A 808 43.41 12.28 -44.91
CA VAL A 808 41.95 12.39 -44.96
C VAL A 808 41.47 13.18 -43.76
N TYR A 809 40.62 14.17 -44.01
CA TYR A 809 39.91 14.90 -42.97
C TYR A 809 38.42 14.83 -43.26
N GLN A 810 37.64 14.18 -42.39
CA GLN A 810 36.19 14.26 -42.43
C GLN A 810 35.67 15.00 -41.21
N THR A 811 34.71 15.89 -41.41
CA THR A 811 33.96 16.47 -40.31
C THR A 811 32.48 16.36 -40.58
N TYR A 812 31.70 16.07 -39.53
CA TYR A 812 30.25 16.01 -39.65
C TYR A 812 29.52 16.64 -38.48
N PHE A 813 28.43 17.32 -38.84
CA PHE A 813 27.47 17.92 -37.93
C PHE A 813 26.17 17.13 -38.01
N THR A 814 25.75 16.55 -36.89
CA THR A 814 24.49 15.80 -36.78
C THR A 814 23.51 16.58 -35.92
N LEU A 815 22.35 16.88 -36.49
CA LEU A 815 21.19 17.47 -35.82
C LEU A 815 20.13 16.38 -35.59
N ARG A 816 19.59 16.28 -34.37
CA ARG A 816 18.52 15.33 -33.99
C ARG A 816 17.33 16.14 -33.49
N LEU A 817 16.28 16.25 -34.29
CA LEU A 817 15.07 17.02 -33.97
C LEU A 817 13.98 16.14 -33.38
#